data_AF-A0A1D9Q2T5-F1
#
_entry.id   AF-A0A1D9Q2T5-F1
#
_cell.length_a   1.000
_cell.length_b   1.000
_cell.length_c   1.000
_cell.angle_alpha   90.00
_cell.angle_beta   90.00
_cell.angle_gamma   90.00
#
_symmetry.space_group_name_H-M   'P 1'
#
loop_
_entity.id
_entity.type
_entity.pdbx_description
1 polymer ?
#
loop_
_entity_poly.entity_id
_entity_poly.type
_entity_poly.pdbx_seq_one_letter_code
_entity_poly.pdbx_strand_id
1 'polypeptide(L)'
;MLPRPSTSCRRLKHHLTTSFECVWISEDDLHNAFQRFCGASNTIRRHGSSVPGPMESRRRLGRRRMTHVTEMIQGPMYDLGALWCSSWGSEKIESQWKAPTPRINDRPKQSPILPSWLSNPTPMPDQPTEISTEITSVQESTENLYDMPQQERQIKDHFYDFEVSIEALRRKYTEKKRGRKAQKNKGRRQGLAGSTKALKLCLSFGEKLQESLTLGLVTSDLLSESLQAVTNVFMEIGSGYFSETKSSAKESLNMEDCFRGLHPAVIEQMLAFHKLVWAGIVSCKVFEPADFDSGVVGEYLLLLATLPSIKKTQLLISEVLPSLSTVQVESNVGNILFLLNKWSLSWLKKPKNPPDATKFLAKAEASLIASQRSINHIRMLMWSSRGKEAPEYIQSILDIFVRSSRDFSVASNELWCAESILMPHNHSIDAMSTTLAALSKDVASTLVRSHSEVICSAAFWNQRSLTGPKDYLAQSHRIRFNWLSVLSKLENIDDSMFAETFISLQQEDHSQFNLDTKKYTLTWRQISELVLNRWTSQGILTNGNVIINTFQMKSIHSPFSFGWLLWTLEKYGQLSDGMIRSLLDFLLDVKGFGYIHAVLKQSKMFNIRVNTNVLAGLVNSTASVDLQAAYNIYMQHCVGRVEPEACAYLFAAMVYHGSEGIWAALDVPIYAAMPKWKRESPSHKILSQARVELVHELAKAFAHHKVKNPRQALRNVTQCWHYLRAHNVEPTSEISRAVTQVGIIADIRDGNWGRTERVRWVLEVIEKAEGREVADAVRRAVATWREKLRIRLKQKK
;
A
#
# COMPACT_ATOMS: atom_id res chain seq x y z
N MET A 1 -15.64 -52.32 -54.92
CA MET A 1 -14.80 -52.18 -53.72
C MET A 1 -15.37 -51.04 -52.87
N LEU A 2 -15.77 -51.41 -51.65
CA LEU A 2 -16.26 -50.63 -50.49
C LEU A 2 -17.32 -49.51 -50.68
N PRO A 3 -18.52 -49.62 -50.06
CA PRO A 3 -19.65 -48.72 -50.26
C PRO A 3 -19.78 -47.60 -49.21
N ARG A 4 -20.67 -46.66 -49.54
CA ARG A 4 -21.15 -45.41 -48.89
C ARG A 4 -21.09 -45.29 -47.35
N PRO A 5 -20.93 -44.06 -46.82
CA PRO A 5 -21.15 -43.77 -45.40
C PRO A 5 -22.66 -43.69 -45.09
N SER A 6 -23.06 -44.32 -43.99
CA SER A 6 -24.41 -44.21 -43.43
C SER A 6 -24.52 -43.04 -42.45
N THR A 7 -25.75 -42.53 -42.35
CA THR A 7 -26.22 -41.32 -41.69
C THR A 7 -26.33 -41.42 -40.16
N SER A 8 -26.04 -40.28 -39.50
CA SER A 8 -26.69 -39.72 -38.30
C SER A 8 -26.61 -40.48 -36.96
N CYS A 9 -25.89 -39.88 -36.00
CA CYS A 9 -26.35 -39.78 -34.60
C CYS A 9 -26.03 -38.40 -34.01
N ARG A 10 -27.04 -37.85 -33.32
CA ARG A 10 -27.15 -36.49 -32.76
C ARG A 10 -25.99 -36.16 -31.82
N ARG A 11 -25.30 -35.03 -32.05
CA ARG A 11 -24.48 -34.40 -31.01
C ARG A 11 -25.39 -33.55 -30.11
N LEU A 12 -25.62 -34.08 -28.91
CA LEU A 12 -26.24 -33.39 -27.79
C LEU A 12 -25.54 -32.05 -27.55
N LYS A 13 -26.32 -30.96 -27.59
CA LYS A 13 -25.97 -29.70 -26.96
C LYS A 13 -25.87 -29.95 -25.46
N HIS A 14 -24.66 -30.10 -24.94
CA HIS A 14 -24.45 -29.94 -23.51
C HIS A 14 -24.59 -28.46 -23.19
N HIS A 15 -25.68 -28.14 -22.49
CA HIS A 15 -25.81 -26.93 -21.71
C HIS A 15 -24.64 -26.91 -20.70
N LEU A 16 -23.72 -25.96 -20.85
CA LEU A 16 -22.67 -25.67 -19.86
C LEU A 16 -23.32 -24.98 -18.67
N THR A 17 -24.01 -25.78 -17.86
CA THR A 17 -24.40 -25.42 -16.50
C THR A 17 -23.17 -25.58 -15.64
N THR A 18 -22.79 -24.52 -14.94
CA THR A 18 -21.83 -24.53 -13.84
C THR A 18 -22.17 -25.64 -12.84
N SER A 19 -21.33 -26.67 -12.80
CA SER A 19 -21.12 -27.51 -11.62
C SER A 19 -19.62 -27.53 -11.40
N PHE A 20 -19.18 -27.24 -10.18
CA PHE A 20 -17.84 -27.65 -9.75
C PHE A 20 -17.66 -29.12 -10.17
N GLU A 21 -16.75 -29.41 -11.09
CA GLU A 21 -16.17 -30.75 -11.18
C GLU A 21 -15.32 -30.93 -9.93
N CYS A 22 -15.99 -31.18 -8.80
CA CYS A 22 -15.40 -32.01 -7.78
C CYS A 22 -15.18 -33.35 -8.47
N VAL A 23 -13.91 -33.65 -8.81
CA VAL A 23 -13.52 -35.01 -9.14
C VAL A 23 -13.82 -35.83 -7.90
N TRP A 24 -14.97 -36.51 -7.89
CA TRP A 24 -15.30 -37.48 -6.86
C TRP A 24 -14.38 -38.67 -7.07
N ILE A 25 -13.25 -38.65 -6.37
CA ILE A 25 -12.37 -39.81 -6.26
C ILE A 25 -13.07 -40.77 -5.29
N SER A 26 -13.41 -41.98 -5.73
CA SER A 26 -13.96 -42.97 -4.82
C SER A 26 -12.92 -43.30 -3.74
N GLU A 27 -13.36 -43.68 -2.54
CA GLU A 27 -12.41 -44.10 -1.50
C GLU A 27 -11.55 -45.29 -1.97
N ASP A 28 -12.08 -46.15 -2.85
CA ASP A 28 -11.33 -47.26 -3.45
C ASP A 28 -10.24 -46.79 -4.42
N ASP A 29 -10.49 -45.72 -5.19
CA ASP A 29 -9.50 -45.14 -6.10
C ASP A 29 -8.42 -44.38 -5.33
N LEU A 30 -8.81 -43.67 -4.26
CA LEU A 30 -7.87 -43.02 -3.34
C LEU A 30 -7.02 -44.06 -2.62
N HIS A 31 -7.64 -45.15 -2.16
CA HIS A 31 -6.98 -46.26 -1.51
C HIS A 31 -6.02 -46.98 -2.47
N ASN A 32 -6.41 -47.23 -3.71
CA ASN A 32 -5.56 -47.81 -4.74
C ASN A 32 -4.39 -46.88 -5.14
N ALA A 33 -4.63 -45.58 -5.26
CA ALA A 33 -3.57 -44.60 -5.53
C ALA A 33 -2.58 -44.53 -4.35
N PHE A 34 -3.09 -44.56 -3.11
CA PHE A 34 -2.28 -44.59 -1.90
C PHE A 34 -1.51 -45.91 -1.76
N GLN A 35 -2.12 -47.05 -2.09
CA GLN A 35 -1.47 -48.37 -2.14
C GLN A 35 -0.35 -48.40 -3.19
N ARG A 36 -0.56 -47.81 -4.37
CA ARG A 36 0.46 -47.67 -5.43
C ARG A 36 1.59 -46.74 -5.02
N PHE A 37 1.29 -45.65 -4.33
CA PHE A 37 2.30 -44.76 -3.75
C PHE A 37 3.12 -45.49 -2.67
N CYS A 38 2.45 -46.21 -1.76
CA CYS A 38 3.09 -47.03 -0.74
C CYS A 38 3.93 -48.16 -1.37
N GLY A 39 3.43 -48.79 -2.44
CA GLY A 39 4.12 -49.84 -3.20
C GLY A 39 5.35 -49.34 -3.95
N ALA A 40 5.27 -48.18 -4.59
CA ALA A 40 6.40 -47.53 -5.25
C ALA A 40 7.45 -47.02 -4.25
N SER A 41 7.02 -46.62 -3.05
CA SER A 41 7.91 -46.17 -1.96
C SER A 41 8.57 -47.30 -1.15
N ASN A 42 8.35 -48.58 -1.51
CA ASN A 42 8.97 -49.72 -0.81
C ASN A 42 10.40 -50.05 -1.25
N THR A 43 11.09 -49.17 -1.99
CA THR A 43 12.56 -49.22 -2.02
C THR A 43 13.12 -48.30 -0.94
N ILE A 44 13.57 -48.94 0.15
CA ILE A 44 14.31 -48.39 1.31
C ILE A 44 13.40 -47.87 2.44
N ARG A 45 12.75 -48.82 3.12
CA ARG A 45 12.35 -48.67 4.53
C ARG A 45 13.61 -48.51 5.39
N ARG A 46 13.80 -47.36 6.04
CA ARG A 46 14.60 -47.28 7.28
C ARG A 46 13.65 -47.51 8.45
N HIS A 47 13.67 -48.73 9.00
CA HIS A 47 13.03 -49.02 10.28
C HIS A 47 13.67 -48.16 11.38
N GLY A 48 12.85 -47.38 12.09
CA GLY A 48 13.25 -46.74 13.34
C GLY A 48 13.35 -47.81 14.43
N SER A 49 14.55 -48.29 14.72
CA SER A 49 14.82 -49.13 15.90
C SER A 49 15.02 -48.22 17.12
N SER A 50 14.21 -48.40 18.15
CA SER A 50 14.35 -47.80 19.48
C SER A 50 15.48 -48.41 20.33
N VAL A 51 16.42 -49.12 19.68
CA VAL A 51 17.67 -49.57 20.28
C VAL A 51 18.80 -48.89 19.52
N PRO A 52 19.71 -48.16 20.21
CA PRO A 52 20.84 -47.53 19.55
C PRO A 52 21.68 -48.60 18.87
N GLY A 53 21.84 -48.50 17.55
CA GLY A 53 22.70 -49.41 16.79
C GLY A 53 24.14 -49.40 17.32
N PRO A 54 24.98 -50.38 16.93
CA PRO A 54 26.31 -50.60 17.53
C PRO A 54 27.21 -49.37 17.52
N MET A 55 27.05 -48.47 16.53
CA MET A 55 27.79 -47.21 16.45
C MET A 55 27.25 -46.12 17.39
N GLU A 56 25.95 -46.07 17.66
CA GLU A 56 25.33 -45.11 18.57
C GLU A 56 25.50 -45.56 20.03
N SER A 57 25.47 -46.88 20.28
CA SER A 57 25.95 -47.50 21.52
C SER A 57 27.42 -47.12 21.79
N ARG A 58 28.31 -47.22 20.79
CA ARG A 58 29.72 -46.80 20.91
C ARG A 58 29.89 -45.28 21.11
N ARG A 59 29.07 -44.44 20.47
CA ARG A 59 29.08 -42.98 20.69
C ARG A 59 28.62 -42.62 22.10
N ARG A 60 27.62 -43.31 22.65
CA ARG A 60 27.13 -43.09 24.02
C ARG A 60 28.05 -43.70 25.10
N LEU A 61 28.71 -44.83 24.81
CA LEU A 61 29.81 -45.37 25.63
C LEU A 61 31.02 -44.42 25.64
N GLY A 62 31.34 -43.80 24.49
CA GLY A 62 32.38 -42.77 24.38
C GLY A 62 32.08 -41.52 25.20
N ARG A 63 30.82 -41.06 25.21
CA ARG A 63 30.42 -39.91 26.05
C ARG A 63 30.43 -40.21 27.55
N ARG A 64 30.06 -41.44 27.97
CA ARG A 64 30.10 -41.84 29.39
C ARG A 64 31.51 -42.11 29.92
N ARG A 65 32.45 -42.57 29.06
CA ARG A 65 33.87 -42.67 29.42
C ARG A 65 34.55 -41.30 29.55
N MET A 66 34.19 -40.32 28.73
CA MET A 66 34.77 -38.97 28.79
C MET A 66 34.40 -38.20 30.07
N THR A 67 33.22 -38.45 30.65
CA THR A 67 32.85 -37.85 31.94
C THR A 67 33.58 -38.46 33.14
N HIS A 68 34.12 -39.68 33.04
CA HIS A 68 34.83 -40.34 34.14
C HIS A 68 36.37 -40.21 34.07
N VAL A 69 36.90 -39.77 32.92
CA VAL A 69 38.34 -39.58 32.69
C VAL A 69 38.81 -38.15 33.04
N THR A 70 37.87 -37.23 33.31
CA THR A 70 38.24 -35.84 33.66
C THR A 70 38.57 -35.67 35.15
N GLU A 71 38.31 -36.67 36.00
CA GLU A 71 38.59 -36.60 37.45
C GLU A 71 39.93 -37.25 37.87
N MET A 72 40.59 -38.02 37.01
CA MET A 72 41.81 -38.73 37.41
C MET A 72 42.84 -38.75 36.28
N ILE A 73 43.97 -38.10 36.56
CA ILE A 73 45.35 -38.42 36.13
C ILE A 73 46.08 -37.25 35.45
N GLN A 74 47.17 -36.90 36.12
CA GLN A 74 48.23 -35.95 35.82
C GLN A 74 48.92 -36.30 34.49
N GLY A 75 49.48 -35.28 33.79
CA GLY A 75 50.21 -35.45 32.51
C GLY A 75 51.47 -36.32 32.63
N PRO A 76 52.26 -36.56 31.54
CA PRO A 76 52.43 -35.70 30.36
C PRO A 76 52.62 -36.45 29.01
N MET A 77 53.00 -35.66 27.99
CA MET A 77 53.57 -35.98 26.67
C MET A 77 52.61 -36.47 25.58
N TYR A 78 52.62 -35.68 24.50
CA TYR A 78 51.94 -35.82 23.21
C TYR A 78 50.51 -35.26 23.13
N ASP A 79 50.48 -34.00 22.72
CA ASP A 79 49.34 -33.17 22.34
C ASP A 79 48.72 -33.64 21.02
N LEU A 80 47.43 -34.00 21.05
CA LEU A 80 46.61 -34.34 19.88
C LEU A 80 46.16 -33.10 19.08
N GLY A 81 46.62 -31.89 19.44
CA GLY A 81 46.55 -30.66 18.65
C GLY A 81 47.37 -30.68 17.34
N ALA A 82 48.12 -31.75 17.08
CA ALA A 82 49.01 -31.85 15.93
C ALA A 82 48.34 -32.18 14.57
N LEU A 83 47.02 -32.42 14.48
CA LEU A 83 46.35 -32.81 13.22
C LEU A 83 45.57 -31.70 12.50
N TRP A 84 45.44 -30.51 13.10
CA TRP A 84 44.96 -29.30 12.43
C TRP A 84 45.78 -28.13 12.95
N CYS A 85 46.92 -27.85 12.31
CA CYS A 85 47.97 -26.93 12.77
C CYS A 85 47.43 -25.61 13.35
N SER A 86 47.27 -25.61 14.67
CA SER A 86 47.41 -24.44 15.52
C SER A 86 48.58 -24.72 16.47
N SER A 87 49.72 -24.12 16.14
CA SER A 87 50.80 -23.84 17.08
C SER A 87 50.89 -22.31 17.03
N TRP A 88 50.69 -21.54 18.10
CA TRP A 88 51.35 -21.60 19.39
C TRP A 88 50.42 -21.11 20.51
N GLY A 89 50.63 -21.62 21.73
CA GLY A 89 49.76 -21.43 22.89
C GLY A 89 50.22 -20.43 23.96
N SER A 90 49.29 -20.28 24.91
CA SER A 90 49.35 -19.83 26.30
C SER A 90 49.96 -18.46 26.65
N GLU A 91 49.10 -17.43 26.64
CA GLU A 91 49.12 -16.43 27.72
C GLU A 91 47.81 -16.56 28.51
N LYS A 92 47.97 -16.86 29.81
CA LYS A 92 46.91 -16.70 30.82
C LYS A 92 46.44 -15.25 30.80
N ILE A 93 45.26 -15.00 30.25
CA ILE A 93 44.49 -13.81 30.60
C ILE A 93 43.50 -14.27 31.67
N GLU A 94 43.82 -13.92 32.92
CA GLU A 94 42.89 -13.99 34.03
C GLU A 94 41.66 -13.15 33.71
N SER A 95 40.52 -13.81 33.60
CA SER A 95 39.21 -13.18 33.45
C SER A 95 38.85 -12.45 34.75
N GLN A 96 39.27 -11.20 34.91
CA GLN A 96 38.71 -10.32 35.95
C GLN A 96 37.36 -9.78 35.48
N TRP A 97 36.34 -10.63 35.49
CA TRP A 97 34.96 -10.20 35.32
C TRP A 97 34.42 -9.72 36.68
N LYS A 98 34.05 -8.44 36.80
CA LYS A 98 33.28 -7.90 37.92
C LYS A 98 31.86 -7.59 37.45
N ALA A 99 30.87 -8.14 38.16
CA ALA A 99 29.47 -7.87 37.88
C ALA A 99 29.09 -6.40 38.13
N PRO A 100 28.32 -5.76 37.24
CA PRO A 100 27.71 -4.47 37.56
C PRO A 100 26.72 -4.66 38.71
N THR A 101 26.95 -3.96 39.82
CA THR A 101 26.02 -3.95 40.95
C THR A 101 24.80 -3.08 40.63
N PRO A 102 23.59 -3.48 41.07
CA PRO A 102 22.35 -2.77 40.80
C PRO A 102 22.25 -1.53 41.70
N ARG A 103 22.01 -0.35 41.10
CA ARG A 103 21.55 0.82 41.85
C ARG A 103 20.03 0.89 41.79
N ILE A 104 19.42 0.76 42.97
CA ILE A 104 18.00 1.04 43.22
C ILE A 104 17.90 2.43 43.87
N ASN A 105 16.92 3.19 43.38
CA ASN A 105 16.21 4.34 43.95
C ASN A 105 16.96 5.65 44.22
N ASP A 106 16.68 6.63 43.35
CA ASP A 106 16.38 8.00 43.79
C ASP A 106 15.15 8.54 43.02
N ARG A 107 14.29 9.24 43.78
CA ARG A 107 12.95 9.72 43.39
C ARG A 107 13.00 10.90 42.40
N PRO A 108 11.98 11.11 41.56
CA PRO A 108 11.90 12.27 40.68
C PRO A 108 11.40 13.51 41.46
N LYS A 109 12.15 14.62 41.37
CA LYS A 109 11.66 15.95 41.75
C LYS A 109 11.54 16.82 40.49
N GLN A 110 10.29 17.15 40.18
CA GLN A 110 9.76 18.42 39.66
C GLN A 110 10.33 19.00 38.34
N SER A 111 9.41 19.16 37.40
CA SER A 111 9.46 19.97 36.19
C SER A 111 9.55 21.48 36.50
N PRO A 112 10.28 22.28 35.70
CA PRO A 112 10.10 23.72 35.66
C PRO A 112 8.89 24.07 34.80
N ILE A 113 7.97 24.75 35.47
CA ILE A 113 6.71 25.30 35.03
C ILE A 113 6.94 26.40 33.98
N LEU A 114 6.26 26.27 32.85
CA LEU A 114 6.09 27.37 31.88
C LEU A 114 5.27 28.50 32.55
N PRO A 115 5.66 29.77 32.40
CA PRO A 115 4.96 30.88 33.02
C PRO A 115 3.55 31.07 32.43
N SER A 116 2.61 31.38 33.31
CA SER A 116 1.14 31.32 33.17
C SER A 116 0.49 32.38 32.27
N TRP A 117 1.22 32.97 31.32
CA TRP A 117 0.68 33.89 30.31
C TRP A 117 0.51 33.25 28.92
N LEU A 118 0.79 31.95 28.80
CA LEU A 118 0.76 31.17 27.55
C LEU A 118 -0.38 30.14 27.46
N SER A 119 -1.38 30.17 28.35
CA SER A 119 -2.45 29.15 28.34
C SER A 119 -3.79 29.64 28.91
N ASN A 120 -4.36 30.70 28.34
CA ASN A 120 -5.76 30.71 27.85
C ASN A 120 -6.26 32.09 27.39
N PRO A 121 -7.30 32.14 26.52
CA PRO A 121 -7.79 33.34 25.85
C PRO A 121 -9.11 33.92 26.40
N THR A 122 -9.35 35.18 25.99
CA THR A 122 -10.61 35.98 25.82
C THR A 122 -11.39 36.50 27.06
N PRO A 123 -12.28 37.54 26.97
CA PRO A 123 -12.61 38.55 25.92
C PRO A 123 -12.78 40.06 26.40
N MET A 124 -12.88 41.01 25.43
CA MET A 124 -13.58 42.35 25.27
C MET A 124 -14.09 43.18 26.49
N PRO A 125 -14.33 44.54 26.43
CA PRO A 125 -14.78 45.36 25.27
C PRO A 125 -14.19 46.80 25.14
N ASP A 126 -14.39 47.45 23.97
CA ASP A 126 -15.15 48.72 23.81
C ASP A 126 -14.97 49.37 22.41
N GLN A 127 -16.12 49.75 21.82
CA GLN A 127 -16.38 50.53 20.59
C GLN A 127 -16.12 52.05 20.79
N PRO A 128 -16.47 52.96 19.86
CA PRO A 128 -16.03 53.16 18.47
C PRO A 128 -15.59 54.62 18.24
N THR A 129 -14.99 54.97 17.09
CA THR A 129 -15.09 56.35 16.59
C THR A 129 -15.07 56.38 15.07
N GLU A 130 -16.06 57.10 14.56
CA GLU A 130 -16.37 57.42 13.18
C GLU A 130 -15.21 58.12 12.44
N ILE A 131 -15.17 57.97 11.11
CA ILE A 131 -15.09 59.07 10.14
C ILE A 131 -15.57 58.54 8.77
N SER A 132 -16.47 59.30 8.17
CA SER A 132 -17.18 59.06 6.91
C SER A 132 -16.42 59.56 5.67
N THR A 133 -17.08 59.38 4.51
CA THR A 133 -16.85 59.92 3.14
C THR A 133 -15.92 59.10 2.24
N GLU A 134 -16.25 58.77 0.98
CA GLU A 134 -17.33 59.22 0.08
C GLU A 134 -17.51 58.20 -1.06
N ILE A 135 -18.76 57.97 -1.46
CA ILE A 135 -19.17 57.12 -2.59
C ILE A 135 -19.31 58.02 -3.83
N THR A 136 -18.70 57.62 -4.95
CA THR A 136 -19.04 58.18 -6.27
C THR A 136 -20.02 57.23 -6.96
N SER A 137 -21.23 57.74 -7.19
CA SER A 137 -22.36 57.08 -7.84
C SER A 137 -22.20 56.99 -9.36
N VAL A 138 -22.56 55.84 -9.94
CA VAL A 138 -23.09 55.76 -11.31
C VAL A 138 -24.41 54.99 -11.26
N GLN A 139 -25.49 55.66 -11.66
CA GLN A 139 -26.85 55.16 -11.77
C GLN A 139 -27.00 54.18 -12.94
N GLU A 140 -27.73 53.08 -12.74
CA GLU A 140 -28.55 52.51 -13.83
C GLU A 140 -29.75 51.67 -13.30
N SER A 141 -30.95 52.07 -13.77
CA SER A 141 -32.22 51.33 -13.85
C SER A 141 -32.99 50.93 -12.57
N THR A 142 -33.79 51.88 -12.08
CA THR A 142 -34.72 51.81 -10.94
C THR A 142 -36.09 51.17 -11.23
N GLU A 143 -36.19 50.12 -12.03
CA GLU A 143 -37.48 49.43 -12.27
C GLU A 143 -37.58 48.02 -11.65
N ASN A 144 -36.48 47.42 -11.15
CA ASN A 144 -36.51 46.11 -10.47
C ASN A 144 -36.45 46.19 -8.92
N LEU A 145 -36.42 47.40 -8.34
CA LEU A 145 -36.11 47.60 -6.92
C LEU A 145 -37.32 47.44 -5.97
N TYR A 146 -38.55 47.42 -6.49
CA TYR A 146 -39.77 47.31 -5.68
C TYR A 146 -40.23 45.85 -5.42
N ASP A 147 -39.71 44.87 -6.16
CA ASP A 147 -40.10 43.45 -6.01
C ASP A 147 -39.22 42.67 -5.02
N MET A 148 -37.94 43.05 -4.85
CA MET A 148 -36.99 42.37 -3.95
C MET A 148 -37.42 42.36 -2.46
N PRO A 149 -37.94 43.46 -1.86
CA PRO A 149 -38.36 43.45 -0.45
C PRO A 149 -39.65 42.65 -0.22
N GLN A 150 -40.49 42.48 -1.23
CA GLN A 150 -41.73 41.70 -1.13
C GLN A 150 -41.42 40.20 -1.20
N GLN A 151 -40.49 39.81 -2.07
CA GLN A 151 -40.04 38.43 -2.20
C GLN A 151 -39.24 37.95 -0.96
N GLU A 152 -38.40 38.80 -0.37
CA GLU A 152 -37.68 38.47 0.88
C GLU A 152 -38.65 38.30 2.07
N ARG A 153 -39.73 39.11 2.14
CA ARG A 153 -40.80 38.95 3.13
C ARG A 153 -41.56 37.65 2.95
N GLN A 154 -41.89 37.26 1.72
CA GLN A 154 -42.58 36.00 1.43
C GLN A 154 -41.80 34.76 1.90
N ILE A 155 -40.46 34.78 1.85
CA ILE A 155 -39.63 33.66 2.31
C ILE A 155 -39.60 33.58 3.83
N LYS A 156 -39.48 34.73 4.52
CA LYS A 156 -39.59 34.80 5.97
C LYS A 156 -40.97 34.35 6.46
N ASP A 157 -42.02 34.66 5.70
CA ASP A 157 -43.38 34.16 5.96
C ASP A 157 -43.48 32.64 5.75
N HIS A 158 -42.87 32.08 4.70
CA HIS A 158 -42.81 30.63 4.49
C HIS A 158 -42.02 29.88 5.57
N PHE A 159 -40.95 30.49 6.08
CA PHE A 159 -40.18 29.95 7.20
C PHE A 159 -41.00 29.99 8.50
N TYR A 160 -41.65 31.13 8.79
CA TYR A 160 -42.53 31.28 9.94
C TYR A 160 -43.72 30.29 9.89
N ASP A 161 -44.36 30.11 8.73
CA ASP A 161 -45.42 29.13 8.53
C ASP A 161 -44.97 27.70 8.81
N PHE A 162 -43.74 27.36 8.43
CA PHE A 162 -43.14 26.06 8.72
C PHE A 162 -42.93 25.88 10.24
N GLU A 163 -42.33 26.85 10.91
CA GLU A 163 -42.11 26.80 12.37
C GLU A 163 -43.44 26.67 13.13
N VAL A 164 -44.44 27.48 12.78
CA VAL A 164 -45.78 27.43 13.38
C VAL A 164 -46.43 26.08 13.15
N SER A 165 -46.30 25.50 11.95
CA SER A 165 -46.84 24.18 11.62
C SER A 165 -46.18 23.05 12.42
N ILE A 166 -44.86 23.13 12.62
CA ILE A 166 -44.10 22.19 13.45
C ILE A 166 -44.46 22.37 14.93
N GLU A 167 -44.58 23.59 15.43
CA GLU A 167 -45.05 23.85 16.80
C GLU A 167 -46.47 23.33 17.04
N ALA A 168 -47.39 23.56 16.10
CA ALA A 168 -48.75 23.02 16.18
C ALA A 168 -48.74 21.49 16.23
N LEU A 169 -47.83 20.85 15.49
CA LEU A 169 -47.61 19.40 15.54
C LEU A 169 -47.06 18.97 16.92
N ARG A 170 -46.06 19.69 17.46
CA ARG A 170 -45.50 19.47 18.80
C ARG A 170 -46.59 19.58 19.87
N ARG A 171 -47.40 20.64 19.86
CA ARG A 171 -48.52 20.88 20.80
C ARG A 171 -49.54 19.75 20.74
N LYS A 172 -50.04 19.39 19.55
CA LYS A 172 -50.98 18.25 19.37
C LYS A 172 -50.43 16.94 19.93
N TYR A 173 -49.13 16.68 19.79
CA TYR A 173 -48.52 15.45 20.30
C TYR A 173 -48.34 15.48 21.82
N THR A 174 -47.93 16.63 22.39
CA THR A 174 -47.79 16.80 23.85
C THR A 174 -49.13 16.72 24.59
N GLU A 175 -50.19 17.32 24.05
CA GLU A 175 -51.56 17.23 24.58
C GLU A 175 -52.07 15.79 24.55
N LYS A 176 -51.85 15.07 23.45
CA LYS A 176 -52.22 13.66 23.30
C LYS A 176 -51.42 12.73 24.24
N LYS A 177 -50.15 13.08 24.52
CA LYS A 177 -49.30 12.39 25.50
C LYS A 177 -49.76 12.65 26.94
N ARG A 178 -50.26 13.86 27.25
CA ARG A 178 -50.86 14.21 28.55
C ARG A 178 -52.22 13.54 28.76
N GLY A 179 -53.09 13.51 27.75
CA GLY A 179 -54.42 12.88 27.83
C GLY A 179 -54.41 11.35 27.93
N ARG A 180 -53.36 10.67 27.44
CA ARG A 180 -53.25 9.19 27.46
C ARG A 180 -52.64 8.57 28.72
N LYS A 181 -52.16 9.38 29.66
CA LYS A 181 -51.86 8.86 31.02
C LYS A 181 -53.13 8.33 31.73
N ALA A 182 -54.33 8.61 31.21
CA ALA A 182 -55.62 8.16 31.74
C ALA A 182 -56.23 6.91 31.06
N GLN A 183 -55.68 6.38 29.96
CA GLN A 183 -56.27 5.19 29.32
C GLN A 183 -55.26 4.33 28.55
N LYS A 184 -55.00 3.13 29.07
CA LYS A 184 -54.17 2.07 28.44
C LYS A 184 -55.02 1.29 27.43
N ASN A 185 -54.70 1.43 26.14
CA ASN A 185 -54.58 0.36 25.13
C ASN A 185 -54.99 0.86 23.74
N LYS A 186 -53.98 0.97 22.85
CA LYS A 186 -53.97 0.73 21.39
C LYS A 186 -52.82 1.53 20.78
N GLY A 187 -51.58 1.03 20.91
CA GLY A 187 -50.37 1.78 20.54
C GLY A 187 -49.40 0.95 19.71
N ARG A 188 -49.54 1.00 18.38
CA ARG A 188 -48.47 0.62 17.45
C ARG A 188 -48.61 1.27 16.06
N ARG A 189 -49.85 1.45 15.55
CA ARG A 189 -50.09 2.11 14.25
C ARG A 189 -50.08 3.65 14.28
N GLN A 190 -50.25 4.28 15.43
CA GLN A 190 -50.45 5.75 15.52
C GLN A 190 -49.16 6.56 15.70
N GLY A 191 -48.07 5.95 16.20
CA GLY A 191 -46.76 6.60 16.31
C GLY A 191 -46.11 6.90 14.95
N LEU A 192 -46.30 6.04 13.94
CA LEU A 192 -45.80 6.29 12.58
C LEU A 192 -46.50 7.49 11.89
N ALA A 193 -47.73 7.83 12.27
CA ALA A 193 -48.49 8.89 11.60
C ALA A 193 -48.00 10.30 11.95
N GLY A 194 -47.42 10.50 13.14
CA GLY A 194 -46.85 11.79 13.56
C GLY A 194 -45.54 12.11 12.86
N SER A 195 -44.60 11.17 12.87
CA SER A 195 -43.33 11.29 12.16
C SER A 195 -43.52 11.47 10.65
N THR A 196 -44.45 10.73 10.04
CA THR A 196 -44.76 10.89 8.60
C THR A 196 -45.31 12.28 8.25
N LYS A 197 -46.06 12.92 9.15
CA LYS A 197 -46.55 14.29 8.95
C LYS A 197 -45.44 15.33 9.08
N ALA A 198 -44.58 15.20 10.09
CA ALA A 198 -43.41 16.06 10.26
C ALA A 198 -42.50 16.01 9.02
N LEU A 199 -42.25 14.80 8.49
CA LEU A 199 -41.40 14.63 7.32
C LEU A 199 -41.99 15.24 6.05
N LYS A 200 -43.32 15.17 5.87
CA LYS A 200 -44.00 15.83 4.76
C LYS A 200 -43.86 17.36 4.84
N LEU A 201 -43.94 17.93 6.05
CA LEU A 201 -43.74 19.37 6.27
C LEU A 201 -42.30 19.79 5.92
N CYS A 202 -41.29 19.00 6.31
CA CYS A 202 -39.90 19.27 5.93
C CYS A 202 -39.68 19.22 4.42
N LEU A 203 -40.32 18.27 3.71
CA LEU A 203 -40.21 18.18 2.24
C LEU A 203 -40.93 19.33 1.55
N SER A 204 -42.15 19.68 1.96
CA SER A 204 -42.87 20.82 1.37
C SER A 204 -42.15 22.15 1.63
N PHE A 205 -41.51 22.29 2.79
CA PHE A 205 -40.65 23.44 3.07
C PHE A 205 -39.40 23.40 2.19
N GLY A 206 -38.77 22.24 2.02
CA GLY A 206 -37.63 22.05 1.13
C GLY A 206 -37.91 22.40 -0.34
N GLU A 207 -39.10 22.07 -0.86
CA GLU A 207 -39.52 22.44 -2.23
C GLU A 207 -39.64 23.96 -2.38
N LYS A 208 -40.31 24.64 -1.43
CA LYS A 208 -40.40 26.11 -1.41
C LYS A 208 -39.04 26.79 -1.22
N LEU A 209 -38.19 26.22 -0.38
CA LEU A 209 -36.84 26.71 -0.14
C LEU A 209 -35.98 26.55 -1.39
N GLN A 210 -36.11 25.44 -2.13
CA GLN A 210 -35.46 25.25 -3.41
C GLN A 210 -35.88 26.33 -4.41
N GLU A 211 -37.18 26.58 -4.59
CA GLU A 211 -37.69 27.64 -5.47
C GLU A 211 -37.09 29.01 -5.09
N SER A 212 -37.07 29.31 -3.80
CA SER A 212 -36.50 30.56 -3.27
C SER A 212 -34.99 30.67 -3.51
N LEU A 213 -34.25 29.57 -3.35
CA LEU A 213 -32.82 29.49 -3.65
C LEU A 213 -32.55 29.69 -5.15
N THR A 214 -33.36 29.09 -6.03
CA THR A 214 -33.20 29.25 -7.49
C THR A 214 -33.39 30.68 -7.97
N LEU A 215 -34.20 31.46 -7.25
CA LEU A 215 -34.45 32.87 -7.53
C LEU A 215 -33.37 33.79 -6.95
N GLY A 216 -32.44 33.28 -6.14
CA GLY A 216 -31.38 34.08 -5.53
C GLY A 216 -31.88 34.97 -4.39
N LEU A 217 -32.87 34.52 -3.62
CA LEU A 217 -33.53 35.33 -2.60
C LEU A 217 -33.18 34.92 -1.16
N VAL A 218 -32.29 33.93 -0.98
CA VAL A 218 -31.94 33.36 0.32
C VAL A 218 -30.55 33.80 0.74
N THR A 219 -30.45 34.48 1.89
CA THR A 219 -29.17 34.89 2.50
C THR A 219 -28.52 33.72 3.25
N SER A 220 -27.21 33.83 3.50
CA SER A 220 -26.46 32.85 4.30
C SER A 220 -27.10 32.59 5.67
N ASP A 221 -27.52 33.64 6.38
CA ASP A 221 -28.18 33.53 7.69
C ASP A 221 -29.48 32.75 7.61
N LEU A 222 -30.33 33.06 6.62
CA LEU A 222 -31.61 32.38 6.42
C LEU A 222 -31.43 30.91 6.01
N LEU A 223 -30.38 30.60 5.26
CA LEU A 223 -30.01 29.23 4.93
C LEU A 223 -29.57 28.45 6.18
N SER A 224 -28.74 29.05 7.05
CA SER A 224 -28.32 28.44 8.31
C SER A 224 -29.51 28.19 9.24
N GLU A 225 -30.38 29.19 9.45
CA GLU A 225 -31.60 29.04 10.25
C GLU A 225 -32.51 27.92 9.71
N SER A 226 -32.67 27.86 8.38
CA SER A 226 -33.44 26.81 7.70
C SER A 226 -32.86 25.41 7.89
N LEU A 227 -31.54 25.27 7.75
CA LEU A 227 -30.83 24.01 7.95
C LEU A 227 -30.93 23.55 9.41
N GLN A 228 -30.76 24.46 10.37
CA GLN A 228 -30.82 24.15 11.79
C GLN A 228 -32.24 23.76 12.23
N ALA A 229 -33.26 24.51 11.79
CA ALA A 229 -34.66 24.23 12.09
C ALA A 229 -35.08 22.84 11.60
N VAL A 230 -34.74 22.49 10.36
CA VAL A 230 -35.05 21.18 9.78
C VAL A 230 -34.23 20.06 10.46
N THR A 231 -32.97 20.31 10.81
CA THR A 231 -32.12 19.36 11.54
C THR A 231 -32.69 19.03 12.92
N ASN A 232 -33.17 20.04 13.65
CA ASN A 232 -33.82 19.84 14.95
C ASN A 232 -35.05 18.94 14.83
N VAL A 233 -35.87 19.11 13.79
CA VAL A 233 -37.02 18.24 13.52
C VAL A 233 -36.57 16.80 13.23
N PHE A 234 -35.50 16.61 12.47
CA PHE A 234 -34.96 15.26 12.23
C PHE A 234 -34.41 14.61 13.50
N MET A 235 -33.75 15.35 14.39
CA MET A 235 -33.29 14.87 15.69
C MET A 235 -34.47 14.48 16.61
N GLU A 236 -35.56 15.24 16.61
CA GLU A 236 -36.80 14.89 17.32
C GLU A 236 -37.42 13.59 16.79
N ILE A 237 -37.42 13.38 15.48
CA ILE A 237 -37.89 12.14 14.87
C ILE A 237 -36.98 10.97 15.26
N GLY A 238 -35.65 11.16 15.25
CA GLY A 238 -34.66 10.15 15.60
C GLY A 238 -34.70 9.73 17.07
N SER A 239 -34.88 10.68 17.99
CA SER A 239 -35.08 10.42 19.43
C SER A 239 -36.41 9.76 19.77
N GLY A 240 -37.28 9.55 18.78
CA GLY A 240 -38.59 8.93 18.96
C GLY A 240 -39.60 9.85 19.65
N TYR A 241 -39.40 11.17 19.63
CA TYR A 241 -40.33 12.15 20.23
C TYR A 241 -41.76 11.99 19.72
N PHE A 242 -41.91 11.68 18.42
CA PHE A 242 -43.19 11.40 17.76
C PHE A 242 -43.61 9.92 17.81
N SER A 243 -42.91 9.07 18.56
CA SER A 243 -43.19 7.64 18.73
C SER A 243 -43.68 7.31 20.16
N GLU A 244 -44.53 6.28 20.30
CA GLU A 244 -45.15 5.89 21.58
C GLU A 244 -44.32 4.87 22.40
N THR A 245 -43.22 4.36 21.88
CA THR A 245 -42.39 3.35 22.56
C THR A 245 -41.52 4.01 23.62
N LYS A 246 -41.78 3.72 24.90
CA LYS A 246 -40.92 4.13 26.01
C LYS A 246 -39.51 3.57 25.80
N SER A 247 -38.54 4.43 25.45
CA SER A 247 -37.18 4.30 25.96
C SER A 247 -36.97 5.40 26.99
N SER A 248 -36.82 5.01 28.26
CA SER A 248 -36.45 5.88 29.36
C SER A 248 -34.93 6.11 29.35
N ALA A 249 -34.40 6.67 28.26
CA ALA A 249 -33.02 7.13 28.21
C ALA A 249 -33.04 8.64 27.96
N LYS A 250 -33.26 9.38 29.05
CA LYS A 250 -33.07 10.83 29.09
C LYS A 250 -31.66 11.06 29.65
N GLU A 251 -30.66 10.62 28.91
CA GLU A 251 -29.25 10.93 29.18
C GLU A 251 -28.66 11.45 27.87
N SER A 252 -27.81 12.46 27.99
CA SER A 252 -27.13 13.18 26.91
C SER A 252 -26.55 12.22 25.87
N LEU A 253 -27.30 11.98 24.80
CA LEU A 253 -26.84 11.24 23.64
C LEU A 253 -26.12 12.24 22.72
N ASN A 254 -24.87 11.94 22.39
CA ASN A 254 -24.15 12.66 21.35
C ASN A 254 -24.94 12.60 20.03
N MET A 255 -24.80 13.62 19.17
CA MET A 255 -25.43 13.69 17.84
C MET A 255 -25.22 12.38 17.03
N GLU A 256 -24.12 11.67 17.28
CA GLU A 256 -23.75 10.39 16.67
C GLU A 256 -24.62 9.18 17.06
N ASP A 257 -25.21 9.16 18.26
CA ASP A 257 -26.01 8.01 18.73
C ASP A 257 -27.49 8.14 18.38
N CYS A 258 -28.00 9.37 18.18
CA CYS A 258 -29.39 9.62 17.79
C CYS A 258 -29.78 9.06 16.43
N PHE A 259 -28.83 8.95 15.49
CA PHE A 259 -29.10 8.45 14.14
C PHE A 259 -28.90 6.93 13.99
N ARG A 260 -28.38 6.26 15.03
CA ARG A 260 -28.04 4.83 15.00
C ARG A 260 -29.30 3.97 15.19
N GLY A 261 -30.08 3.83 14.12
CA GLY A 261 -31.31 2.99 14.10
C GLY A 261 -32.54 3.63 13.49
N LEU A 262 -32.42 4.79 12.82
CA LEU A 262 -33.54 5.41 12.11
C LEU A 262 -34.16 4.47 11.07
N HIS A 263 -35.49 4.59 10.91
CA HIS A 263 -36.21 3.88 9.87
C HIS A 263 -35.70 4.32 8.48
N PRO A 264 -35.46 3.39 7.53
CA PRO A 264 -34.92 3.72 6.20
C PRO A 264 -35.65 4.85 5.45
N ALA A 265 -36.97 4.93 5.61
CA ALA A 265 -37.79 5.98 5.02
C ALA A 265 -37.44 7.41 5.51
N VAL A 266 -37.01 7.56 6.76
CA VAL A 266 -36.60 8.86 7.32
C VAL A 266 -35.27 9.30 6.69
N ILE A 267 -34.32 8.37 6.57
CA ILE A 267 -33.02 8.62 5.93
C ILE A 267 -33.20 9.05 4.47
N GLU A 268 -34.12 8.41 3.73
CA GLU A 268 -34.40 8.80 2.34
C GLU A 268 -34.99 10.22 2.23
N GLN A 269 -35.86 10.61 3.16
CA GLN A 269 -36.47 11.94 3.16
C GLN A 269 -35.49 13.04 3.62
N MET A 270 -34.61 12.74 4.59
CA MET A 270 -33.51 13.64 4.95
C MET A 270 -32.59 13.89 3.76
N LEU A 271 -32.21 12.83 3.05
CA LEU A 271 -31.38 12.93 1.85
C LEU A 271 -32.09 13.68 0.72
N ALA A 272 -33.40 13.46 0.54
CA ALA A 272 -34.19 14.21 -0.44
C ALA A 272 -34.17 15.71 -0.14
N PHE A 273 -34.37 16.11 1.12
CA PHE A 273 -34.29 17.52 1.53
C PHE A 273 -32.93 18.14 1.19
N HIS A 274 -31.82 17.51 1.59
CA HIS A 274 -30.48 18.05 1.30
C HIS A 274 -30.20 18.16 -0.20
N LYS A 275 -30.74 17.24 -1.01
CA LYS A 275 -30.68 17.31 -2.48
C LYS A 275 -31.47 18.48 -3.06
N LEU A 276 -32.67 18.75 -2.54
CA LEU A 276 -33.47 19.89 -2.98
C LEU A 276 -32.76 21.21 -2.68
N VAL A 277 -32.19 21.33 -1.47
CA VAL A 277 -31.39 22.51 -1.07
C VAL A 277 -30.20 22.69 -2.01
N TRP A 278 -29.40 21.64 -2.24
CA TRP A 278 -28.24 21.75 -3.12
C TRP A 278 -28.61 22.03 -4.58
N ALA A 279 -29.67 21.39 -5.08
CA ALA A 279 -30.19 21.66 -6.42
C ALA A 279 -30.67 23.11 -6.57
N GLY A 280 -31.25 23.69 -5.51
CA GLY A 280 -31.64 25.09 -5.46
C GLY A 280 -30.44 26.03 -5.57
N ILE A 281 -29.38 25.75 -4.81
CA ILE A 281 -28.11 26.51 -4.83
C ILE A 281 -27.48 26.46 -6.23
N VAL A 282 -27.31 25.27 -6.81
CA VAL A 282 -26.64 25.09 -8.11
C VAL A 282 -27.47 25.64 -9.28
N SER A 283 -28.79 25.63 -9.17
CA SER A 283 -29.68 26.14 -10.24
C SER A 283 -29.91 27.65 -10.15
N CYS A 284 -29.34 28.33 -9.14
CA CYS A 284 -29.42 29.77 -9.00
C CYS A 284 -28.65 30.46 -10.13
N LYS A 285 -29.26 31.47 -10.77
CA LYS A 285 -28.59 32.29 -11.78
C LYS A 285 -27.87 33.51 -11.21
N VAL A 286 -28.14 33.82 -9.94
CA VAL A 286 -27.69 35.04 -9.27
C VAL A 286 -26.49 34.79 -8.37
N PHE A 287 -26.48 33.67 -7.65
CA PHE A 287 -25.40 33.28 -6.75
C PHE A 287 -24.76 31.98 -7.21
N GLU A 288 -23.44 31.92 -7.11
CA GLU A 288 -22.69 30.68 -7.20
C GLU A 288 -22.56 30.04 -5.80
N PRO A 289 -22.32 28.73 -5.69
CA PRO A 289 -22.06 28.09 -4.39
C PRO A 289 -20.90 28.75 -3.60
N ALA A 290 -19.98 29.40 -4.30
CA ALA A 290 -18.86 30.16 -3.74
C ALA A 290 -19.28 31.42 -2.97
N ASP A 291 -20.46 31.98 -3.23
CA ASP A 291 -20.92 33.25 -2.65
C ASP A 291 -21.49 33.10 -1.22
N PHE A 292 -21.79 31.87 -0.80
CA PHE A 292 -22.27 31.60 0.55
C PHE A 292 -21.14 31.65 1.58
N ASP A 293 -21.45 32.07 2.81
CA ASP A 293 -20.44 32.11 3.87
C ASP A 293 -19.87 30.71 4.18
N SER A 294 -18.56 30.69 4.38
CA SER A 294 -17.78 29.51 4.78
C SER A 294 -18.34 28.80 6.02
N GLY A 295 -18.90 29.55 6.98
CA GLY A 295 -19.52 28.99 8.19
C GLY A 295 -20.77 28.18 7.88
N VAL A 296 -21.65 28.70 7.01
CA VAL A 296 -22.90 28.05 6.60
C VAL A 296 -22.63 26.82 5.74
N VAL A 297 -21.64 26.89 4.84
CA VAL A 297 -21.16 25.72 4.10
C VAL A 297 -20.61 24.66 5.04
N GLY A 298 -19.87 25.07 6.09
CA GLY A 298 -19.37 24.18 7.13
C GLY A 298 -20.48 23.45 7.87
N GLU A 299 -21.54 24.16 8.25
CA GLU A 299 -22.73 23.57 8.86
C GLU A 299 -23.39 22.55 7.93
N TYR A 300 -23.58 22.90 6.65
CA TYR A 300 -24.13 22.00 5.66
C TYR A 300 -23.30 20.72 5.48
N LEU A 301 -21.96 20.83 5.43
CA LEU A 301 -21.05 19.68 5.35
C LEU A 301 -21.14 18.78 6.59
N LEU A 302 -21.27 19.37 7.78
CA LEU A 302 -21.45 18.61 9.02
C LEU A 302 -22.77 17.84 8.99
N LEU A 303 -23.85 18.47 8.52
CA LEU A 303 -25.15 17.82 8.34
C LEU A 303 -25.07 16.67 7.33
N LEU A 304 -24.39 16.86 6.19
CA LEU A 304 -24.14 15.77 5.25
C LEU A 304 -23.35 14.61 5.87
N ALA A 305 -22.38 14.89 6.75
CA ALA A 305 -21.62 13.88 7.46
C ALA A 305 -22.46 13.09 8.49
N THR A 306 -23.55 13.66 9.01
CA THR A 306 -24.51 12.94 9.89
C THR A 306 -25.35 11.91 9.12
N LEU A 307 -25.53 12.09 7.81
CA LEU A 307 -26.29 11.16 6.99
C LEU A 307 -25.54 9.82 6.85
N PRO A 308 -26.25 8.68 6.79
CA PRO A 308 -25.63 7.42 6.44
C PRO A 308 -24.93 7.55 5.08
N SER A 309 -23.63 7.29 5.05
CA SER A 309 -22.84 7.22 3.80
C SER A 309 -23.28 6.01 2.95
N ILE A 310 -24.36 6.23 2.19
CA ILE A 310 -24.92 5.34 1.17
C ILE A 310 -24.56 5.93 -0.20
N LYS A 311 -24.61 5.14 -1.28
CA LYS A 311 -24.33 5.59 -2.66
C LYS A 311 -24.95 6.95 -3.00
N LYS A 312 -26.24 7.17 -2.66
CA LYS A 312 -26.94 8.44 -2.93
C LYS A 312 -26.30 9.64 -2.20
N THR A 313 -25.81 9.44 -0.97
CA THR A 313 -25.14 10.47 -0.16
C THR A 313 -23.75 10.75 -0.70
N GLN A 314 -23.01 9.70 -1.07
CA GLN A 314 -21.68 9.80 -1.65
C GLN A 314 -21.70 10.59 -2.96
N LEU A 315 -22.69 10.35 -3.82
CA LEU A 315 -22.88 11.12 -5.05
C LEU A 315 -23.16 12.59 -4.77
N LEU A 316 -24.03 12.90 -3.79
CA LEU A 316 -24.28 14.29 -3.40
C LEU A 316 -23.00 14.97 -2.90
N ILE A 317 -22.19 14.29 -2.10
CA ILE A 317 -20.89 14.82 -1.64
C ILE A 317 -19.96 15.08 -2.83
N SER A 318 -19.93 14.18 -3.82
CA SER A 318 -19.15 14.32 -5.04
C SER A 318 -19.61 15.48 -5.94
N GLU A 319 -20.86 15.91 -5.81
CA GLU A 319 -21.38 17.12 -6.47
C GLU A 319 -21.07 18.38 -5.65
N VAL A 320 -21.16 18.30 -4.33
CA VAL A 320 -20.99 19.43 -3.41
C VAL A 320 -19.55 19.90 -3.35
N LEU A 321 -18.62 19.02 -2.96
CA LEU A 321 -17.24 19.40 -2.64
C LEU A 321 -16.49 20.09 -3.80
N PRO A 322 -16.57 19.62 -5.06
CA PRO A 322 -15.90 20.28 -6.18
C PRO A 322 -16.47 21.64 -6.55
N SER A 323 -17.71 21.94 -6.14
CA SER A 323 -18.39 23.20 -6.47
C SER A 323 -18.08 24.32 -5.48
N LEU A 324 -17.35 24.03 -4.39
CA LEU A 324 -16.99 25.01 -3.37
C LEU A 324 -15.74 25.79 -3.77
N SER A 325 -15.64 27.04 -3.31
CA SER A 325 -14.42 27.85 -3.50
C SER A 325 -13.25 27.34 -2.67
N THR A 326 -12.02 27.69 -3.08
CA THR A 326 -10.80 27.31 -2.35
C THR A 326 -10.81 27.78 -0.90
N VAL A 327 -11.27 29.01 -0.64
CA VAL A 327 -11.37 29.61 0.70
C VAL A 327 -12.35 28.85 1.60
N GLN A 328 -13.52 28.47 1.06
CA GLN A 328 -14.52 27.69 1.80
C GLN A 328 -14.00 26.29 2.14
N VAL A 329 -13.29 25.66 1.22
CA VAL A 329 -12.70 24.33 1.42
C VAL A 329 -11.58 24.36 2.47
N GLU A 330 -10.67 25.33 2.39
CA GLU A 330 -9.57 25.53 3.34
C GLU A 330 -10.08 25.81 4.76
N SER A 331 -11.11 26.64 4.89
CA SER A 331 -11.73 26.96 6.18
C SER A 331 -12.45 25.77 6.82
N ASN A 332 -12.84 24.77 6.01
CA ASN A 332 -13.65 23.62 6.44
C ASN A 332 -12.93 22.26 6.38
N VAL A 333 -11.59 22.23 6.29
CA VAL A 333 -10.79 20.99 6.20
C VAL A 333 -11.17 19.98 7.30
N GLY A 334 -11.41 20.44 8.53
CA GLY A 334 -11.83 19.58 9.64
C GLY A 334 -13.19 18.90 9.42
N ASN A 335 -14.18 19.63 8.90
CA ASN A 335 -15.51 19.11 8.57
C ASN A 335 -15.45 18.11 7.41
N ILE A 336 -14.63 18.41 6.39
CA ILE A 336 -14.38 17.50 5.26
C ILE A 336 -13.68 16.22 5.73
N LEU A 337 -12.70 16.32 6.64
CA LEU A 337 -12.02 15.16 7.22
C LEU A 337 -12.99 14.26 8.00
N PHE A 338 -13.90 14.86 8.79
CA PHE A 338 -14.94 14.11 9.50
C PHE A 338 -15.88 13.39 8.54
N LEU A 339 -16.27 14.06 7.45
CA LEU A 339 -17.10 13.49 6.39
C LEU A 339 -16.40 12.32 5.69
N LEU A 340 -15.13 12.46 5.30
CA LEU A 340 -14.32 11.39 4.71
C LEU A 340 -14.16 10.21 5.68
N ASN A 341 -14.01 10.46 6.98
CA ASN A 341 -13.96 9.40 7.99
C ASN A 341 -15.29 8.60 8.03
N LYS A 342 -16.44 9.28 8.09
CA LYS A 342 -17.76 8.63 8.02
C LYS A 342 -17.98 7.87 6.71
N TRP A 343 -17.47 8.41 5.60
CA TRP A 343 -17.49 7.73 4.31
C TRP A 343 -16.67 6.43 4.38
N SER A 344 -15.41 6.47 4.84
CA SER A 344 -14.56 5.27 4.92
C SER A 344 -15.10 4.22 5.89
N LEU A 345 -15.73 4.63 7.00
CA LEU A 345 -16.43 3.73 7.92
C LEU A 345 -17.61 3.00 7.26
N SER A 346 -18.20 3.55 6.19
CA SER A 346 -19.23 2.86 5.43
C SER A 346 -18.71 1.59 4.74
N TRP A 347 -17.43 1.55 4.36
CA TRP A 347 -16.79 0.37 3.77
C TRP A 347 -16.72 -0.79 4.76
N LEU A 348 -16.91 -0.53 6.06
CA LEU A 348 -16.89 -1.57 7.06
C LEU A 348 -18.20 -2.35 7.19
N LYS A 349 -19.32 -1.80 6.72
CA LYS A 349 -20.65 -2.40 6.86
C LYS A 349 -20.72 -3.71 6.06
N LYS A 350 -21.04 -4.83 6.74
CA LYS A 350 -21.34 -6.11 6.09
C LYS A 350 -22.86 -6.16 5.86
N PRO A 351 -23.36 -6.44 4.63
CA PRO A 351 -24.79 -6.62 4.42
C PRO A 351 -25.27 -7.83 5.22
N LYS A 352 -26.40 -7.71 5.93
CA LYS A 352 -26.94 -8.78 6.79
C LYS A 352 -27.31 -10.03 5.99
N ASN A 353 -27.78 -9.86 4.75
CA ASN A 353 -27.99 -10.91 3.76
C ASN A 353 -27.38 -10.42 2.43
N PRO A 354 -26.20 -10.93 2.01
CA PRO A 354 -25.67 -10.57 0.70
C PRO A 354 -26.63 -11.10 -0.39
N PRO A 355 -27.08 -10.26 -1.34
CA PRO A 355 -27.84 -10.75 -2.47
C PRO A 355 -26.97 -11.72 -3.28
N ASP A 356 -27.58 -12.76 -3.83
CA ASP A 356 -26.86 -13.75 -4.63
C ASP A 356 -26.53 -13.17 -6.01
N ALA A 357 -25.25 -12.84 -6.24
CA ALA A 357 -24.76 -12.28 -7.50
C ALA A 357 -25.06 -13.18 -8.70
N THR A 358 -25.15 -14.50 -8.50
CA THR A 358 -25.42 -15.46 -9.58
C THR A 358 -26.79 -15.24 -10.21
N LYS A 359 -27.78 -14.75 -9.44
CA LYS A 359 -29.12 -14.43 -9.96
C LYS A 359 -29.10 -13.26 -10.94
N PHE A 360 -28.31 -12.23 -10.64
CA PHE A 360 -28.15 -11.07 -11.52
C PHE A 360 -27.34 -11.44 -12.77
N LEU A 361 -26.28 -12.24 -12.62
CA LEU A 361 -25.50 -12.76 -13.75
C LEU A 361 -26.35 -13.63 -14.69
N ALA A 362 -27.21 -14.51 -14.16
CA ALA A 362 -28.11 -15.32 -14.96
C ALA A 362 -29.14 -14.49 -15.75
N LYS A 363 -29.65 -13.40 -15.16
CA LYS A 363 -30.53 -12.45 -15.86
C LYS A 363 -29.80 -11.66 -16.94
N ALA A 364 -28.57 -11.24 -16.69
CA ALA A 364 -27.71 -10.60 -17.68
C ALA A 364 -27.44 -11.55 -18.86
N GLU A 365 -27.09 -12.80 -18.58
CA GLU A 365 -26.85 -13.83 -19.59
C GLU A 365 -28.10 -14.08 -20.45
N ALA A 366 -29.28 -14.23 -19.82
CA ALA A 366 -30.54 -14.39 -20.53
C ALA A 366 -30.83 -13.21 -21.48
N SER A 367 -30.57 -11.97 -21.02
CA SER A 367 -30.76 -10.74 -21.80
C SER A 367 -29.76 -10.65 -22.96
N LEU A 368 -28.49 -11.05 -22.76
CA LEU A 368 -27.50 -11.15 -23.83
C LEU A 368 -27.88 -12.20 -24.87
N ILE A 369 -28.35 -13.37 -24.45
CA ILE A 369 -28.84 -14.42 -25.37
C ILE A 369 -30.05 -13.91 -26.18
N ALA A 370 -30.96 -13.15 -25.56
CA ALA A 370 -32.08 -12.53 -26.25
C ALA A 370 -31.61 -11.50 -27.30
N SER A 371 -30.68 -10.61 -26.94
CA SER A 371 -30.09 -9.65 -27.88
C SER A 371 -29.39 -10.33 -29.06
N GLN A 372 -28.65 -11.43 -28.82
CA GLN A 372 -27.98 -12.20 -29.87
C GLN A 372 -29.00 -12.84 -30.83
N ARG A 373 -30.15 -13.31 -30.33
CA ARG A 373 -31.24 -13.82 -31.17
C ARG A 373 -31.83 -12.71 -32.03
N SER A 374 -32.06 -11.53 -31.46
CA SER A 374 -32.55 -10.34 -32.18
C SER A 374 -31.57 -9.91 -33.29
N ILE A 375 -30.26 -9.88 -33.01
CA ILE A 375 -29.22 -9.57 -34.02
C ILE A 375 -29.21 -10.61 -35.14
N ASN A 376 -29.30 -11.91 -34.81
CA ASN A 376 -29.37 -12.97 -35.81
C ASN A 376 -30.65 -12.87 -36.66
N HIS A 377 -31.76 -12.44 -36.06
CA HIS A 377 -33.01 -12.21 -36.77
C HIS A 377 -32.92 -11.01 -37.73
N ILE A 378 -32.30 -9.90 -37.31
CA ILE A 378 -31.97 -8.77 -38.20
C ILE A 378 -31.10 -9.25 -39.36
N ARG A 379 -30.04 -10.02 -39.09
CA ARG A 379 -29.18 -10.58 -40.15
C ARG A 379 -29.98 -11.41 -41.16
N MET A 380 -30.88 -12.26 -40.70
CA MET A 380 -31.75 -13.03 -41.59
C MET A 380 -32.67 -12.14 -42.42
N LEU A 381 -33.30 -11.14 -41.81
CA LEU A 381 -34.20 -10.21 -42.52
C LEU A 381 -33.46 -9.39 -43.58
N MET A 382 -32.26 -8.89 -43.28
CA MET A 382 -31.41 -8.20 -44.25
C MET A 382 -30.98 -9.10 -45.42
N TRP A 383 -30.78 -10.40 -45.16
CA TRP A 383 -30.46 -11.37 -46.20
C TRP A 383 -31.68 -11.69 -47.07
N SER A 384 -32.88 -11.80 -46.47
CA SER A 384 -34.11 -12.10 -47.22
C SER A 384 -34.72 -10.88 -47.93
N SER A 385 -34.37 -9.66 -47.53
CA SER A 385 -34.85 -8.41 -48.14
C SER A 385 -33.91 -7.83 -49.21
N ARG A 386 -32.81 -8.52 -49.55
CA ARG A 386 -31.82 -8.03 -50.51
C ARG A 386 -32.48 -7.78 -51.88
N GLY A 387 -32.60 -6.49 -52.24
CA GLY A 387 -33.25 -6.03 -53.49
C GLY A 387 -34.76 -5.72 -53.39
N LYS A 388 -35.36 -5.70 -52.20
CA LYS A 388 -36.76 -5.31 -51.97
C LYS A 388 -36.85 -4.18 -50.93
N GLU A 389 -36.95 -2.93 -51.39
CA GLU A 389 -37.09 -1.75 -50.54
C GLU A 389 -38.57 -1.47 -50.20
N ALA A 390 -39.21 -2.34 -49.41
CA ALA A 390 -40.54 -2.03 -48.87
C ALA A 390 -40.44 -1.40 -47.47
N PRO A 391 -41.16 -0.30 -47.18
CA PRO A 391 -41.08 0.42 -45.91
C PRO A 391 -41.45 -0.44 -44.68
N GLU A 392 -42.29 -1.46 -44.86
CA GLU A 392 -42.68 -2.41 -43.80
C GLU A 392 -41.50 -3.26 -43.29
N TYR A 393 -40.54 -3.61 -44.16
CA TYR A 393 -39.34 -4.35 -43.76
C TYR A 393 -38.38 -3.48 -42.95
N ILE A 394 -38.24 -2.21 -43.34
CA ILE A 394 -37.40 -1.24 -42.61
C ILE A 394 -37.98 -1.03 -41.21
N GLN A 395 -39.30 -0.84 -41.09
CA GLN A 395 -39.97 -0.70 -39.80
C GLN A 395 -39.76 -1.92 -38.91
N SER A 396 -39.86 -3.13 -39.48
CA SER A 396 -39.64 -4.39 -38.75
C SER A 396 -38.19 -4.52 -38.24
N ILE A 397 -37.19 -4.13 -39.06
CA ILE A 397 -35.78 -4.13 -38.66
C ILE A 397 -35.54 -3.13 -37.53
N LEU A 398 -36.12 -1.92 -37.62
CA LEU A 398 -36.00 -0.89 -36.58
C LEU A 398 -36.59 -1.37 -35.25
N ASP A 399 -37.77 -2.01 -35.27
CA ASP A 399 -38.40 -2.56 -34.07
C ASP A 399 -37.53 -3.62 -33.39
N ILE A 400 -36.93 -4.52 -34.17
CA ILE A 400 -36.04 -5.56 -33.63
C ILE A 400 -34.75 -4.94 -33.10
N PHE A 401 -34.25 -3.88 -33.74
CA PHE A 401 -33.07 -3.14 -33.28
C PHE A 401 -33.34 -2.45 -31.93
N VAL A 402 -34.47 -1.77 -31.79
CA VAL A 402 -34.89 -1.16 -30.52
C VAL A 402 -35.03 -2.19 -29.42
N ARG A 403 -35.62 -3.37 -29.71
CA ARG A 403 -35.68 -4.50 -28.76
C ARG A 403 -34.29 -4.97 -28.35
N SER A 404 -33.38 -5.16 -29.30
CA SER A 404 -32.00 -5.55 -29.02
C SER A 404 -31.28 -4.51 -28.15
N SER A 405 -31.48 -3.22 -28.42
CA SER A 405 -30.90 -2.13 -27.62
C SER A 405 -31.43 -2.13 -26.18
N ARG A 406 -32.73 -2.38 -26.00
CA ARG A 406 -33.34 -2.52 -24.68
C ARG A 406 -32.77 -3.73 -23.93
N ASP A 407 -32.62 -4.87 -24.60
CA ASP A 407 -32.05 -6.08 -24.02
C ASP A 407 -30.59 -5.86 -23.57
N PHE A 408 -29.78 -5.14 -24.36
CA PHE A 408 -28.42 -4.75 -23.96
C PHE A 408 -28.41 -3.82 -22.74
N SER A 409 -29.35 -2.87 -22.67
CA SER A 409 -29.48 -1.96 -21.53
C SER A 409 -29.87 -2.71 -20.26
N VAL A 410 -30.79 -3.67 -20.35
CA VAL A 410 -31.17 -4.55 -19.23
C VAL A 410 -29.98 -5.42 -18.81
N ALA A 411 -29.28 -6.04 -19.77
CA ALA A 411 -28.08 -6.83 -19.48
C ALA A 411 -27.01 -5.99 -18.76
N SER A 412 -26.76 -4.77 -19.22
CA SER A 412 -25.82 -3.84 -18.61
C SER A 412 -26.21 -3.49 -17.17
N ASN A 413 -27.49 -3.19 -16.93
CA ASN A 413 -28.00 -2.89 -15.58
C ASN A 413 -27.90 -4.10 -14.63
N GLU A 414 -28.18 -5.32 -15.12
CA GLU A 414 -28.09 -6.55 -14.33
C GLU A 414 -26.62 -6.91 -14.02
N LEU A 415 -25.71 -6.73 -14.98
CA LEU A 415 -24.26 -6.84 -14.75
C LEU A 415 -23.79 -5.83 -13.71
N TRP A 416 -24.27 -4.60 -13.80
CA TRP A 416 -23.95 -3.55 -12.84
C TRP A 416 -24.44 -3.91 -11.42
N CYS A 417 -25.63 -4.48 -11.30
CA CYS A 417 -26.14 -5.02 -10.03
C CYS A 417 -25.25 -6.15 -9.50
N ALA A 418 -24.84 -7.10 -10.35
CA ALA A 418 -23.94 -8.19 -9.97
C ALA A 418 -22.57 -7.68 -9.50
N GLU A 419 -22.00 -6.73 -10.24
CA GLU A 419 -20.72 -6.09 -9.92
C GLU A 419 -20.80 -5.37 -8.56
N SER A 420 -21.89 -4.65 -8.28
CA SER A 420 -22.09 -3.97 -7.00
C SER A 420 -22.14 -4.91 -5.78
N ILE A 421 -22.42 -6.21 -6.01
CA ILE A 421 -22.40 -7.23 -4.96
C ILE A 421 -21.00 -7.83 -4.82
N LEU A 422 -20.35 -8.13 -5.95
CA LEU A 422 -19.02 -8.74 -6.00
C LEU A 422 -17.93 -7.77 -5.53
N MET A 423 -18.06 -6.48 -5.88
CA MET A 423 -17.11 -5.41 -5.61
C MET A 423 -17.82 -4.22 -4.93
N PRO A 424 -18.31 -4.40 -3.69
CA PRO A 424 -19.28 -3.49 -3.05
C PRO A 424 -18.77 -2.08 -2.77
N HIS A 425 -17.47 -1.85 -2.88
CA HIS A 425 -16.84 -0.57 -2.59
C HIS A 425 -16.19 0.09 -3.81
N ASN A 426 -16.16 -0.55 -4.99
CA ASN A 426 -15.44 -0.02 -6.15
C ASN A 426 -15.98 1.36 -6.58
N HIS A 427 -17.29 1.48 -6.78
CA HIS A 427 -17.95 2.77 -7.04
C HIS A 427 -17.72 3.80 -5.93
N SER A 428 -17.65 3.35 -4.67
CA SER A 428 -17.43 4.25 -3.54
C SER A 428 -16.00 4.79 -3.51
N ILE A 429 -15.02 3.96 -3.89
CA ILE A 429 -13.62 4.31 -4.07
C ILE A 429 -13.48 5.28 -5.26
N ASP A 430 -14.12 4.96 -6.38
CA ASP A 430 -14.11 5.83 -7.57
C ASP A 430 -14.69 7.20 -7.27
N ALA A 431 -15.88 7.26 -6.66
CA ALA A 431 -16.51 8.52 -6.29
C ALA A 431 -15.64 9.34 -5.32
N MET A 432 -15.03 8.70 -4.31
CA MET A 432 -14.13 9.42 -3.40
C MET A 432 -12.89 9.94 -4.14
N SER A 433 -12.31 9.13 -5.03
CA SER A 433 -11.15 9.53 -5.82
C SER A 433 -11.45 10.70 -6.74
N THR A 434 -12.55 10.65 -7.50
CA THR A 434 -12.93 11.75 -8.40
C THR A 434 -13.24 13.03 -7.63
N THR A 435 -13.83 12.90 -6.44
CA THR A 435 -14.13 14.06 -5.57
C THR A 435 -12.86 14.72 -5.08
N LEU A 436 -11.88 13.94 -4.59
CA LEU A 436 -10.60 14.47 -4.11
C LEU A 436 -9.72 15.00 -5.24
N ALA A 437 -9.79 14.40 -6.44
CA ALA A 437 -9.06 14.88 -7.62
C ALA A 437 -9.55 16.24 -8.13
N ALA A 438 -10.81 16.60 -7.85
CA ALA A 438 -11.35 17.89 -8.24
C ALA A 438 -10.94 19.04 -7.30
N LEU A 439 -10.36 18.74 -6.13
CA LEU A 439 -9.87 19.73 -5.18
C LEU A 439 -8.46 20.23 -5.55
N SER A 440 -8.06 21.39 -5.03
CA SER A 440 -6.70 21.91 -5.19
C SER A 440 -5.66 20.93 -4.62
N LYS A 441 -4.46 20.94 -5.21
CA LYS A 441 -3.37 20.04 -4.81
C LYS A 441 -3.01 20.15 -3.33
N ASP A 442 -2.95 21.37 -2.80
CA ASP A 442 -2.55 21.63 -1.41
C ASP A 442 -3.59 21.10 -0.41
N VAL A 443 -4.87 21.33 -0.69
CA VAL A 443 -5.97 20.80 0.13
C VAL A 443 -6.00 19.28 0.05
N ALA A 444 -5.93 18.71 -1.16
CA ALA A 444 -5.97 17.26 -1.35
C ALA A 444 -4.81 16.58 -0.60
N SER A 445 -3.60 17.15 -0.66
CA SER A 445 -2.45 16.61 0.08
C SER A 445 -2.65 16.66 1.60
N THR A 446 -3.20 17.77 2.11
CA THR A 446 -3.49 17.92 3.55
C THR A 446 -4.53 16.91 4.01
N LEU A 447 -5.63 16.77 3.26
CA LEU A 447 -6.69 15.80 3.56
C LEU A 447 -6.18 14.36 3.52
N VAL A 448 -5.35 14.03 2.53
CA VAL A 448 -4.81 12.67 2.38
C VAL A 448 -3.90 12.31 3.55
N ARG A 449 -3.01 13.22 3.95
CA ARG A 449 -2.14 13.00 5.10
C ARG A 449 -2.95 12.84 6.39
N SER A 450 -3.84 13.79 6.68
CA SER A 450 -4.67 13.75 7.90
C SER A 450 -5.62 12.55 7.93
N HIS A 451 -6.22 12.15 6.81
CA HIS A 451 -7.11 10.99 6.78
C HIS A 451 -6.35 9.68 6.93
N SER A 452 -5.16 9.57 6.35
CA SER A 452 -4.27 8.43 6.56
C SER A 452 -3.88 8.28 8.03
N GLU A 453 -3.51 9.37 8.71
CA GLU A 453 -3.25 9.41 10.16
C GLU A 453 -4.48 8.94 10.97
N VAL A 454 -5.68 9.39 10.58
CA VAL A 454 -6.94 8.97 11.23
C VAL A 454 -7.18 7.47 11.07
N ILE A 455 -6.96 6.88 9.89
CA ILE A 455 -7.10 5.42 9.66
C ILE A 455 -6.12 4.61 10.54
N CYS A 456 -4.92 5.14 10.77
CA CYS A 456 -3.92 4.54 11.65
C CYS A 456 -4.26 4.70 13.16
N SER A 457 -5.06 5.71 13.52
CA SER A 457 -5.40 6.03 14.90
C SER A 457 -6.27 4.97 15.60
N ALA A 458 -6.05 4.77 16.91
CA ALA A 458 -6.92 3.93 17.73
C ALA A 458 -8.36 4.48 17.83
N ALA A 459 -8.52 5.80 17.76
CA ALA A 459 -9.81 6.48 17.83
C ALA A 459 -10.76 6.07 16.70
N PHE A 460 -10.24 5.83 15.50
CA PHE A 460 -11.02 5.34 14.36
C PHE A 460 -11.63 3.95 14.63
N TRP A 461 -10.85 3.05 15.22
CA TRP A 461 -11.26 1.67 15.48
C TRP A 461 -12.20 1.53 16.68
N ASN A 462 -12.12 2.44 17.65
CA ASN A 462 -13.02 2.49 18.80
C ASN A 462 -14.49 2.79 18.43
N GLN A 463 -14.76 3.28 17.21
CA GLN A 463 -16.12 3.62 16.76
C GLN A 463 -16.99 2.39 16.43
N ARG A 464 -16.43 1.16 16.45
CA ARG A 464 -17.15 -0.08 16.10
C ARG A 464 -16.93 -1.20 17.13
N SER A 465 -17.97 -2.02 17.33
CA SER A 465 -17.85 -3.28 18.08
C SER A 465 -17.05 -4.29 17.24
N LEU A 466 -15.82 -4.57 17.68
CA LEU A 466 -14.95 -5.60 17.12
C LEU A 466 -15.32 -6.95 17.75
N THR A 467 -15.61 -7.94 16.91
CA THR A 467 -16.00 -9.29 17.39
C THR A 467 -14.80 -10.18 17.75
N GLY A 468 -13.57 -9.71 17.51
CA GLY A 468 -12.31 -10.38 17.83
C GLY A 468 -11.14 -9.96 16.92
N PRO A 469 -9.92 -10.50 17.14
CA PRO A 469 -8.70 -10.09 16.42
C PRO A 469 -8.72 -10.41 14.92
N LYS A 470 -9.34 -11.54 14.52
CA LYS A 470 -9.46 -11.90 13.10
C LYS A 470 -10.37 -10.95 12.32
N ASP A 471 -11.48 -10.53 12.95
CA ASP A 471 -12.42 -9.58 12.35
C ASP A 471 -11.79 -8.18 12.28
N TYR A 472 -11.00 -7.79 13.28
CA TYR A 472 -10.18 -6.58 13.23
C TYR A 472 -9.21 -6.60 12.03
N LEU A 473 -8.40 -7.64 11.87
CA LEU A 473 -7.42 -7.73 10.78
C LEU A 473 -8.07 -7.66 9.39
N ALA A 474 -9.20 -8.34 9.20
CA ALA A 474 -9.92 -8.29 7.93
C ALA A 474 -10.51 -6.89 7.65
N GLN A 475 -10.99 -6.21 8.69
CA GLN A 475 -11.54 -4.86 8.58
C GLN A 475 -10.44 -3.82 8.31
N SER A 476 -9.33 -3.92 9.04
CA SER A 476 -8.11 -3.11 8.85
C SER A 476 -7.57 -3.26 7.45
N HIS A 477 -7.41 -4.50 6.98
CA HIS A 477 -6.93 -4.75 5.62
C HIS A 477 -7.82 -4.13 4.55
N ARG A 478 -9.15 -4.28 4.70
CA ARG A 478 -10.11 -3.72 3.75
C ARG A 478 -10.08 -2.19 3.70
N ILE A 479 -10.05 -1.50 4.84
CA ILE A 479 -10.02 -0.02 4.83
C ILE A 479 -8.72 0.48 4.23
N ARG A 480 -7.58 -0.03 4.68
CA ARG A 480 -6.27 0.39 4.18
C ARG A 480 -6.15 0.15 2.67
N PHE A 481 -6.61 -1.00 2.19
CA PHE A 481 -6.58 -1.30 0.76
C PHE A 481 -7.54 -0.40 -0.04
N ASN A 482 -8.76 -0.18 0.45
CA ASN A 482 -9.71 0.71 -0.23
C ASN A 482 -9.17 2.15 -0.27
N TRP A 483 -8.57 2.63 0.82
CA TRP A 483 -7.97 3.95 0.89
C TRP A 483 -6.77 4.07 -0.07
N LEU A 484 -5.85 3.10 -0.05
CA LEU A 484 -4.76 3.04 -1.04
C LEU A 484 -5.29 2.98 -2.49
N SER A 485 -6.44 2.33 -2.71
CA SER A 485 -7.08 2.29 -4.03
C SER A 485 -7.60 3.66 -4.46
N VAL A 486 -8.14 4.46 -3.52
CA VAL A 486 -8.48 5.88 -3.77
C VAL A 486 -7.21 6.63 -4.15
N LEU A 487 -6.17 6.57 -3.31
CA LEU A 487 -4.91 7.28 -3.57
C LEU A 487 -4.25 6.85 -4.89
N SER A 488 -4.39 5.58 -5.28
CA SER A 488 -3.84 5.06 -6.51
C SER A 488 -4.43 5.69 -7.78
N LYS A 489 -5.59 6.35 -7.66
CA LYS A 489 -6.33 6.97 -8.77
C LYS A 489 -6.27 8.50 -8.74
N LEU A 490 -5.58 9.10 -7.77
CA LEU A 490 -5.46 10.56 -7.63
C LEU A 490 -4.30 11.11 -8.46
N GLU A 491 -4.63 11.99 -9.41
CA GLU A 491 -3.67 12.67 -10.29
C GLU A 491 -2.86 13.73 -9.53
N ASN A 492 -3.50 14.43 -8.58
CA ASN A 492 -2.90 15.57 -7.87
C ASN A 492 -1.81 15.18 -6.85
N ILE A 493 -1.62 13.89 -6.59
CA ILE A 493 -0.65 13.38 -5.60
C ILE A 493 0.57 12.84 -6.31
N ASP A 494 1.75 13.26 -5.85
CA ASP A 494 3.03 12.76 -6.33
C ASP A 494 3.36 11.37 -5.80
N ASP A 495 4.25 10.66 -6.50
CA ASP A 495 4.59 9.29 -6.15
C ASP A 495 5.33 9.17 -4.81
N SER A 496 6.02 10.23 -4.38
CA SER A 496 6.69 10.27 -3.08
C SER A 496 5.68 10.24 -1.94
N MET A 497 4.65 11.10 -1.99
CA MET A 497 3.57 11.11 -1.01
C MET A 497 2.76 9.80 -1.04
N PHE A 498 2.52 9.22 -2.22
CA PHE A 498 1.88 7.91 -2.31
C PHE A 498 2.72 6.81 -1.63
N ALA A 499 4.04 6.79 -1.84
CA ALA A 499 4.93 5.85 -1.17
C ALA A 499 4.98 6.09 0.36
N GLU A 500 5.07 7.34 0.81
CA GLU A 500 5.07 7.70 2.24
C GLU A 500 3.78 7.29 2.94
N THR A 501 2.62 7.58 2.34
CA THR A 501 1.31 7.17 2.87
C THR A 501 1.14 5.65 2.87
N PHE A 502 1.67 4.97 1.85
CA PHE A 502 1.70 3.51 1.83
C PHE A 502 2.53 2.95 2.98
N ILE A 503 3.70 3.55 3.25
CA ILE A 503 4.59 3.16 4.34
C ILE A 503 3.94 3.44 5.71
N SER A 504 3.31 4.60 5.92
CA SER A 504 2.66 4.93 7.20
C SER A 504 1.52 3.95 7.51
N LEU A 505 0.67 3.65 6.52
CA LEU A 505 -0.41 2.66 6.65
C LEU A 505 0.10 1.23 6.91
N GLN A 506 1.35 0.93 6.57
CA GLN A 506 2.00 -0.34 6.90
C GLN A 506 2.61 -0.40 8.31
N GLN A 507 3.10 0.73 8.84
CA GLN A 507 3.89 0.79 10.07
C GLN A 507 3.08 1.18 11.32
N GLU A 508 2.04 2.02 11.20
CA GLU A 508 1.37 2.71 12.32
C GLU A 508 0.10 2.02 12.85
N ASP A 509 0.07 0.70 12.94
CA ASP A 509 -1.08 0.05 13.56
C ASP A 509 -0.89 0.02 15.09
N HIS A 510 -1.46 1.02 15.76
CA HIS A 510 -1.38 1.16 17.22
C HIS A 510 -2.35 0.24 17.99
N SER A 511 -3.00 -0.73 17.32
CA SER A 511 -3.86 -1.72 17.96
C SER A 511 -3.07 -2.96 18.39
N GLN A 512 -3.59 -3.75 19.34
CA GLN A 512 -2.99 -5.02 19.72
C GLN A 512 -3.03 -6.03 18.55
N PHE A 513 -1.97 -6.01 17.75
CA PHE A 513 -1.70 -6.87 16.61
C PHE A 513 -1.65 -8.38 16.93
N ASN A 514 -1.90 -9.17 15.88
CA ASN A 514 -1.67 -10.61 15.77
C ASN A 514 -0.27 -11.06 16.25
N LEU A 515 -0.21 -12.19 16.95
CA LEU A 515 0.86 -12.57 17.89
C LEU A 515 2.21 -13.00 17.26
N ASP A 516 2.29 -13.30 15.95
CA ASP A 516 3.50 -13.91 15.35
C ASP A 516 4.34 -13.02 14.40
N THR A 517 3.76 -12.04 13.66
CA THR A 517 4.54 -11.23 12.68
C THR A 517 4.22 -9.73 12.59
N LYS A 518 3.07 -9.26 13.12
CA LYS A 518 2.69 -7.84 13.26
C LYS A 518 2.95 -6.90 12.05
N LYS A 519 2.79 -7.33 10.79
CA LYS A 519 2.92 -6.45 9.60
C LYS A 519 1.73 -6.56 8.65
N TYR A 520 1.22 -5.41 8.21
CA TYR A 520 0.22 -5.32 7.13
C TYR A 520 0.89 -5.64 5.79
N THR A 521 0.46 -6.71 5.12
CA THR A 521 0.99 -7.11 3.80
C THR A 521 -0.14 -7.19 2.78
N LEU A 522 0.08 -6.56 1.62
CA LEU A 522 -0.81 -6.67 0.48
C LEU A 522 -0.45 -7.89 -0.37
N THR A 523 -1.45 -8.44 -1.05
CA THR A 523 -1.21 -9.50 -2.03
C THR A 523 -0.53 -8.95 -3.29
N TRP A 524 0.16 -9.80 -4.05
CA TRP A 524 0.82 -9.39 -5.30
C TRP A 524 -0.16 -8.80 -6.30
N ARG A 525 -1.39 -9.32 -6.34
CA ARG A 525 -2.49 -8.81 -7.15
C ARG A 525 -2.84 -7.38 -6.74
N GLN A 526 -3.07 -7.15 -5.45
CA GLN A 526 -3.43 -5.82 -4.94
C GLN A 526 -2.35 -4.78 -5.24
N ILE A 527 -1.07 -5.12 -5.05
CA ILE A 527 0.03 -4.20 -5.40
C ILE A 527 0.05 -3.92 -6.90
N SER A 528 -0.13 -4.95 -7.73
CA SER A 528 -0.19 -4.78 -9.19
C SER A 528 -1.36 -3.88 -9.60
N GLU A 529 -2.53 -4.02 -8.96
CA GLU A 529 -3.71 -3.16 -9.19
C GLU A 529 -3.44 -1.71 -8.81
N LEU A 530 -2.81 -1.46 -7.65
CA LEU A 530 -2.46 -0.11 -7.21
C LEU A 530 -1.46 0.57 -8.15
N VAL A 531 -0.40 -0.12 -8.54
CA VAL A 531 0.60 0.43 -9.47
C VAL A 531 -0.01 0.69 -10.85
N LEU A 532 -0.87 -0.21 -11.33
CA LEU A 532 -1.54 -0.04 -12.62
C LEU A 532 -2.52 1.15 -12.62
N ASN A 533 -3.29 1.33 -11.54
CA ASN A 533 -4.14 2.50 -11.36
C ASN A 533 -3.30 3.79 -11.31
N ARG A 534 -2.12 3.76 -10.66
CA ARG A 534 -1.22 4.90 -10.59
C ARG A 534 -0.67 5.31 -11.94
N TRP A 535 -0.17 4.36 -12.73
CA TRP A 535 0.28 4.65 -14.09
C TRP A 535 -0.85 5.14 -15.01
N THR A 536 -2.09 4.70 -14.75
CA THR A 536 -3.25 5.18 -15.50
C THR A 536 -3.61 6.62 -15.12
N SER A 537 -3.64 6.95 -13.83
CA SER A 537 -3.96 8.32 -13.35
C SER A 537 -2.88 9.34 -13.68
N GLN A 538 -1.60 8.93 -13.71
CA GLN A 538 -0.50 9.81 -14.12
C GLN A 538 -0.41 10.00 -15.66
N GLY A 539 -1.36 9.45 -16.43
CA GLY A 539 -1.38 9.59 -17.89
C GLY A 539 -0.24 8.86 -18.62
N ILE A 540 0.47 7.95 -17.94
CA ILE A 540 1.59 7.19 -18.53
C ILE A 540 1.07 6.16 -19.54
N LEU A 541 -0.13 5.62 -19.31
CA LEU A 541 -0.75 4.59 -20.14
C LEU A 541 -1.79 5.16 -21.10
N THR A 542 -1.73 4.73 -22.36
CA THR A 542 -2.80 5.02 -23.34
C THR A 542 -3.88 3.93 -23.24
N ASN A 543 -5.16 4.31 -23.24
CA ASN A 543 -6.28 3.38 -23.05
C ASN A 543 -6.21 2.55 -21.75
N GLY A 544 -5.82 3.16 -20.63
CA GLY A 544 -5.60 2.47 -19.35
C GLY A 544 -6.74 1.56 -18.89
N ASN A 545 -8.00 1.94 -19.13
CA ASN A 545 -9.18 1.11 -18.78
C ASN A 545 -9.16 -0.28 -19.44
N VAL A 546 -8.72 -0.38 -20.70
CA VAL A 546 -8.65 -1.68 -21.42
C VAL A 546 -7.56 -2.55 -20.82
N ILE A 547 -6.42 -1.95 -20.44
CA ILE A 547 -5.29 -2.62 -19.80
C ILE A 547 -5.71 -3.13 -18.41
N ILE A 548 -6.35 -2.29 -17.60
CA ILE A 548 -6.87 -2.66 -16.27
C ILE A 548 -7.83 -3.84 -16.38
N ASN A 549 -8.82 -3.78 -17.27
CA ASN A 549 -9.79 -4.86 -17.44
C ASN A 549 -9.11 -6.17 -17.89
N THR A 550 -8.14 -6.09 -18.81
CA THR A 550 -7.39 -7.26 -19.28
C THR A 550 -6.56 -7.88 -18.15
N PHE A 551 -5.87 -7.06 -17.38
CA PHE A 551 -5.10 -7.49 -16.22
C PHE A 551 -5.99 -8.16 -15.16
N GLN A 552 -7.12 -7.51 -14.81
CA GLN A 552 -8.05 -8.05 -13.83
C GLN A 552 -8.56 -9.41 -14.25
N MET A 553 -9.00 -9.58 -15.51
CA MET A 553 -9.49 -10.85 -16.05
C MET A 553 -8.43 -11.96 -16.03
N LYS A 554 -7.17 -11.64 -16.34
CA LYS A 554 -6.09 -12.63 -16.37
C LYS A 554 -5.56 -13.00 -14.98
N SER A 555 -5.63 -12.06 -14.03
CA SER A 555 -5.08 -12.25 -12.68
C SER A 555 -6.02 -12.98 -11.71
N ILE A 556 -7.32 -13.14 -12.03
CA ILE A 556 -8.33 -13.73 -11.12
C ILE A 556 -7.89 -15.09 -10.55
N HIS A 557 -7.31 -15.95 -11.38
CA HIS A 557 -6.95 -17.33 -11.01
C HIS A 557 -5.44 -17.58 -11.03
N SER A 558 -4.62 -16.53 -11.14
CA SER A 558 -3.18 -16.70 -11.28
C SER A 558 -2.43 -16.26 -10.03
N PRO A 559 -1.52 -17.11 -9.50
CA PRO A 559 -0.59 -16.70 -8.46
C PRO A 559 0.51 -15.78 -8.99
N PHE A 560 0.59 -15.50 -10.30
CA PHE A 560 1.67 -14.74 -10.93
C PHE A 560 1.22 -13.34 -11.37
N SER A 561 0.66 -12.56 -10.45
CA SER A 561 0.06 -11.25 -10.77
C SER A 561 1.05 -10.26 -11.37
N PHE A 562 2.30 -10.19 -10.89
CA PHE A 562 3.32 -9.29 -11.49
C PHE A 562 3.70 -9.73 -12.90
N GLY A 563 3.78 -11.04 -13.17
CA GLY A 563 4.01 -11.57 -14.51
C GLY A 563 2.89 -11.19 -15.47
N TRP A 564 1.63 -11.33 -15.05
CA TRP A 564 0.48 -10.88 -15.83
C TRP A 564 0.45 -9.36 -16.03
N LEU A 565 0.82 -8.56 -15.03
CA LEU A 565 0.94 -7.11 -15.17
C LEU A 565 1.90 -6.75 -16.29
N LEU A 566 3.13 -7.26 -16.22
CA LEU A 566 4.17 -7.00 -17.21
C LEU A 566 3.77 -7.52 -18.60
N TRP A 567 3.19 -8.72 -18.68
CA TRP A 567 2.72 -9.31 -19.93
C TRP A 567 1.57 -8.52 -20.56
N THR A 568 0.62 -8.03 -19.76
CA THR A 568 -0.48 -7.21 -20.27
C THR A 568 0.08 -5.92 -20.87
N LEU A 569 1.02 -5.26 -20.21
CA LEU A 569 1.67 -4.06 -20.73
C LEU A 569 2.46 -4.33 -22.02
N GLU A 570 3.19 -5.44 -22.08
CA GLU A 570 3.93 -5.86 -23.27
C GLU A 570 2.98 -6.15 -24.44
N LYS A 571 1.87 -6.84 -24.19
CA LYS A 571 0.85 -7.13 -25.21
C LYS A 571 0.27 -5.88 -25.86
N TYR A 572 0.09 -4.81 -25.08
CA TYR A 572 -0.41 -3.53 -25.60
C TYR A 572 0.72 -2.60 -26.09
N GLY A 573 1.98 -3.06 -26.11
CA GLY A 573 3.12 -2.29 -26.60
C GLY A 573 3.51 -1.10 -25.72
N GLN A 574 3.11 -1.10 -24.45
CA GLN A 574 3.32 0.02 -23.52
C GLN A 574 4.34 -0.29 -22.43
N LEU A 575 4.86 -1.51 -22.36
CA LEU A 575 5.91 -1.86 -21.41
C LEU A 575 7.22 -1.18 -21.80
N SER A 576 7.71 -0.29 -20.94
CA SER A 576 9.04 0.34 -21.08
C SER A 576 9.96 -0.02 -19.91
N ASP A 577 11.28 0.09 -20.13
CA ASP A 577 12.27 -0.07 -19.06
C ASP A 577 12.05 0.93 -17.91
N GLY A 578 11.55 2.13 -18.23
CA GLY A 578 11.18 3.14 -17.25
C GLY A 578 10.05 2.69 -16.31
N MET A 579 9.06 1.96 -16.84
CA MET A 579 7.98 1.41 -16.02
C MET A 579 8.46 0.28 -15.10
N ILE A 580 9.30 -0.63 -15.62
CA ILE A 580 9.88 -1.70 -14.79
C ILE A 580 10.73 -1.07 -13.67
N ARG A 581 11.52 -0.04 -14.00
CA ARG A 581 12.29 0.72 -13.02
C ARG A 581 11.39 1.40 -11.99
N SER A 582 10.36 2.13 -12.41
CA SER A 582 9.38 2.78 -11.52
C SER A 582 8.72 1.78 -10.56
N LEU A 583 8.31 0.60 -11.05
CA LEU A 583 7.76 -0.47 -10.20
C LEU A 583 8.80 -0.96 -9.17
N LEU A 584 10.04 -1.18 -9.59
CA LEU A 584 11.10 -1.68 -8.71
C LEU A 584 11.53 -0.63 -7.68
N ASP A 585 11.62 0.64 -8.07
CA ASP A 585 11.94 1.78 -7.19
C ASP A 585 10.82 1.96 -6.15
N PHE A 586 9.54 1.94 -6.55
CA PHE A 586 8.41 1.95 -5.61
C PHE A 586 8.46 0.79 -4.60
N LEU A 587 8.76 -0.43 -5.07
CA LEU A 587 8.88 -1.58 -4.18
C LEU A 587 10.10 -1.50 -3.26
N LEU A 588 11.16 -0.80 -3.68
CA LEU A 588 12.34 -0.54 -2.87
C LEU A 588 12.03 0.48 -1.77
N ASP A 589 11.33 1.57 -2.10
CA ASP A 589 10.91 2.61 -1.14
C ASP A 589 10.06 2.01 -0.01
N VAL A 590 9.13 1.13 -0.39
CA VAL A 590 8.27 0.38 0.54
C VAL A 590 9.02 -0.73 1.30
N LYS A 591 10.31 -0.98 1.00
CA LYS A 591 11.13 -2.08 1.55
C LYS A 591 10.51 -3.47 1.31
N GLY A 592 9.83 -3.59 0.17
CA GLY A 592 9.12 -4.78 -0.29
C GLY A 592 10.01 -5.80 -0.99
N PHE A 593 11.16 -6.18 -0.41
CA PHE A 593 12.17 -7.03 -1.09
C PHE A 593 11.60 -8.36 -1.59
N GLY A 594 10.65 -8.96 -0.87
CA GLY A 594 9.96 -10.17 -1.32
C GLY A 594 9.15 -9.97 -2.60
N TYR A 595 8.55 -8.78 -2.79
CA TYR A 595 7.85 -8.40 -4.02
C TYR A 595 8.84 -8.17 -5.16
N ILE A 596 9.99 -7.54 -4.91
CA ILE A 596 11.07 -7.36 -5.90
C ILE A 596 11.53 -8.73 -6.44
N HIS A 597 11.81 -9.69 -5.56
CA HIS A 597 12.15 -11.06 -5.98
C HIS A 597 11.02 -11.70 -6.80
N ALA A 598 9.74 -11.46 -6.44
CA ALA A 598 8.60 -11.98 -7.18
C ALA A 598 8.48 -11.38 -8.58
N VAL A 599 8.66 -10.06 -8.74
CA VAL A 599 8.67 -9.37 -10.05
C VAL A 599 9.77 -9.94 -10.93
N LEU A 600 11.01 -10.01 -10.44
CA LEU A 600 12.15 -10.51 -11.22
C LEU A 600 11.97 -11.99 -11.60
N LYS A 601 11.50 -12.83 -10.67
CA LYS A 601 11.23 -14.25 -10.96
C LYS A 601 10.12 -14.40 -12.00
N GLN A 602 9.01 -13.66 -11.87
CA GLN A 602 7.87 -13.76 -12.77
C GLN A 602 8.19 -13.17 -14.16
N SER A 603 8.99 -12.10 -14.25
CA SER A 603 9.47 -11.58 -15.54
C SER A 603 10.20 -12.67 -16.35
N LYS A 604 11.09 -13.43 -15.71
CA LYS A 604 11.78 -14.57 -16.34
C LYS A 604 10.81 -15.68 -16.76
N MET A 605 9.79 -15.98 -15.94
CA MET A 605 8.79 -17.01 -16.27
C MET A 605 7.93 -16.62 -17.48
N PHE A 606 7.62 -15.34 -17.64
CA PHE A 606 6.85 -14.82 -18.78
C PHE A 606 7.74 -14.44 -19.98
N ASN A 607 9.03 -14.77 -19.92
CA ASN A 607 10.03 -14.47 -20.96
C ASN A 607 10.20 -12.96 -21.25
N ILE A 608 9.93 -12.11 -20.25
CA ILE A 608 10.08 -10.66 -20.32
C ILE A 608 11.52 -10.32 -19.93
N ARG A 609 12.25 -9.68 -20.84
CA ARG A 609 13.65 -9.31 -20.63
C ARG A 609 13.74 -7.99 -19.89
N VAL A 610 14.22 -8.03 -18.64
CA VAL A 610 14.57 -6.83 -17.89
C VAL A 610 15.95 -6.35 -18.34
N ASN A 611 16.06 -5.07 -18.69
CA ASN A 611 17.32 -4.44 -19.09
C ASN A 611 18.40 -4.56 -18.00
N THR A 612 19.64 -4.86 -18.40
CA THR A 612 20.79 -5.01 -17.50
C THR A 612 21.09 -3.74 -16.71
N ASN A 613 20.84 -2.56 -17.29
CA ASN A 613 21.04 -1.28 -16.62
C ASN A 613 20.00 -1.06 -15.50
N VAL A 614 18.76 -1.52 -15.70
CA VAL A 614 17.71 -1.46 -14.67
C VAL A 614 18.04 -2.40 -13.51
N LEU A 615 18.54 -3.61 -13.81
CA LEU A 615 18.99 -4.56 -12.78
C LEU A 615 20.20 -4.03 -11.98
N ALA A 616 21.20 -3.47 -12.66
CA ALA A 616 22.36 -2.88 -12.01
C ALA A 616 21.98 -1.68 -11.13
N GLY A 617 21.12 -0.80 -11.66
CA GLY A 617 20.56 0.34 -10.92
C GLY A 617 19.81 -0.12 -9.67
N LEU A 618 18.93 -1.11 -9.78
CA LEU A 618 18.21 -1.70 -8.65
C LEU A 618 19.17 -2.23 -7.59
N VAL A 619 20.20 -2.98 -7.96
CA VAL A 619 21.16 -3.55 -7.00
C VAL A 619 21.90 -2.44 -6.26
N ASN A 620 22.35 -1.40 -6.95
CA ASN A 620 23.04 -0.27 -6.34
C ASN A 620 22.12 0.52 -5.40
N SER A 621 20.91 0.83 -5.83
CA SER A 621 19.90 1.48 -4.99
C SER A 621 19.56 0.62 -3.77
N THR A 622 19.38 -0.69 -3.95
CA THR A 622 19.08 -1.62 -2.84
C THR A 622 20.24 -1.69 -1.85
N ALA A 623 21.49 -1.69 -2.31
CA ALA A 623 22.66 -1.77 -1.44
C ALA A 623 22.78 -0.58 -0.49
N SER A 624 22.19 0.58 -0.84
CA SER A 624 22.12 1.76 0.02
C SER A 624 21.12 1.58 1.18
N VAL A 625 20.08 0.76 0.99
CA VAL A 625 19.01 0.54 1.96
C VAL A 625 19.24 -0.73 2.79
N ASP A 626 19.53 -1.85 2.11
CA ASP A 626 19.77 -3.16 2.70
C ASP A 626 20.81 -3.94 1.87
N LEU A 627 22.00 -4.08 2.44
CA LEU A 627 23.12 -4.78 1.79
C LEU A 627 22.85 -6.28 1.55
N GLN A 628 22.15 -6.95 2.46
CA GLN A 628 21.89 -8.38 2.34
C GLN A 628 20.84 -8.65 1.26
N ALA A 629 19.80 -7.82 1.20
CA ALA A 629 18.80 -7.89 0.15
C ALA A 629 19.44 -7.63 -1.22
N ALA A 630 20.30 -6.62 -1.33
CA ALA A 630 21.01 -6.30 -2.56
C ALA A 630 21.90 -7.46 -3.04
N TYR A 631 22.67 -8.07 -2.12
CA TYR A 631 23.48 -9.25 -2.41
C TYR A 631 22.62 -10.42 -2.88
N ASN A 632 21.50 -10.70 -2.21
CA ASN A 632 20.60 -11.79 -2.59
C ASN A 632 19.98 -11.58 -3.98
N ILE A 633 19.54 -10.35 -4.30
CA ILE A 633 19.01 -9.99 -5.62
C ILE A 633 20.09 -10.18 -6.69
N TYR A 634 21.30 -9.68 -6.43
CA TYR A 634 22.42 -9.80 -7.35
C TYR A 634 22.76 -11.27 -7.63
N MET A 635 22.92 -12.09 -6.59
CA MET A 635 23.28 -13.50 -6.73
C MET A 635 22.22 -14.33 -7.47
N GLN A 636 20.94 -14.04 -7.27
CA GLN A 636 19.85 -14.82 -7.88
C GLN A 636 19.51 -14.39 -9.32
N HIS A 637 19.62 -13.09 -9.61
CA HIS A 637 19.06 -12.52 -10.84
C HIS A 637 20.08 -11.83 -11.76
N CYS A 638 21.24 -11.42 -11.22
CA CYS A 638 22.24 -10.63 -11.97
C CYS A 638 23.47 -11.44 -12.40
N VAL A 639 23.88 -12.44 -11.60
CA VAL A 639 25.06 -13.27 -11.92
C VAL A 639 24.95 -13.89 -13.32
N GLY A 640 25.96 -13.64 -14.16
CA GLY A 640 26.05 -14.11 -15.54
C GLY A 640 25.21 -13.31 -16.56
N ARG A 641 24.48 -12.27 -16.12
CA ARG A 641 23.66 -11.41 -16.98
C ARG A 641 24.07 -9.94 -16.95
N VAL A 642 24.43 -9.45 -15.77
CA VAL A 642 24.87 -8.07 -15.53
C VAL A 642 26.35 -8.11 -15.26
N GLU A 643 27.08 -7.21 -15.91
CA GLU A 643 28.50 -7.03 -15.63
C GLU A 643 28.68 -6.46 -14.20
N PRO A 644 29.43 -7.12 -13.32
CA PRO A 644 29.73 -6.70 -11.95
C PRO A 644 30.19 -5.24 -11.81
N GLU A 645 30.85 -4.71 -12.83
CA GLU A 645 31.27 -3.31 -12.97
C GLU A 645 30.09 -2.34 -12.86
N ALA A 646 28.93 -2.70 -13.41
CA ALA A 646 27.71 -1.91 -13.31
C ALA A 646 27.15 -1.89 -11.87
N CYS A 647 27.55 -2.85 -11.03
CA CYS A 647 27.16 -2.97 -9.62
C CYS A 647 28.28 -2.55 -8.65
N ALA A 648 29.21 -1.67 -9.07
CA ALA A 648 30.37 -1.28 -8.28
C ALA A 648 30.03 -0.81 -6.84
N TYR A 649 28.90 -0.12 -6.66
CA TYR A 649 28.46 0.37 -5.36
C TYR A 649 28.14 -0.77 -4.37
N LEU A 650 27.54 -1.87 -4.84
CA LEU A 650 27.32 -3.06 -4.01
C LEU A 650 28.66 -3.57 -3.44
N PHE A 651 29.66 -3.71 -4.30
CA PHE A 651 30.95 -4.24 -3.88
C PHE A 651 31.68 -3.29 -2.92
N ALA A 652 31.62 -1.98 -3.16
CA ALA A 652 32.14 -0.98 -2.23
C ALA A 652 31.46 -1.06 -0.85
N ALA A 653 30.13 -1.18 -0.81
CA ALA A 653 29.37 -1.33 0.42
C ALA A 653 29.74 -2.64 1.16
N MET A 654 29.91 -3.76 0.43
CA MET A 654 30.35 -5.03 1.02
C MET A 654 31.73 -4.93 1.67
N VAL A 655 32.67 -4.20 1.06
CA VAL A 655 34.01 -3.97 1.65
C VAL A 655 33.90 -3.18 2.95
N TYR A 656 33.08 -2.12 2.96
CA TYR A 656 32.91 -1.24 4.11
C TYR A 656 32.24 -1.95 5.29
N HIS A 657 31.21 -2.75 5.04
CA HIS A 657 30.51 -3.50 6.08
C HIS A 657 31.19 -4.83 6.46
N GLY A 658 32.23 -5.25 5.73
CA GLY A 658 32.98 -6.47 6.01
C GLY A 658 32.21 -7.76 5.67
N SER A 659 31.36 -7.71 4.63
CA SER A 659 30.52 -8.84 4.22
C SER A 659 31.32 -9.94 3.52
N GLU A 660 31.00 -11.19 3.83
CA GLU A 660 31.54 -12.35 3.12
C GLU A 660 30.88 -12.51 1.74
N GLY A 661 31.55 -13.19 0.80
CA GLY A 661 30.97 -13.52 -0.52
C GLY A 661 31.30 -12.56 -1.67
N ILE A 662 32.10 -11.51 -1.46
CA ILE A 662 32.55 -10.57 -2.52
C ILE A 662 33.12 -11.32 -3.73
N TRP A 663 34.02 -12.28 -3.47
CA TRP A 663 34.69 -13.06 -4.51
C TRP A 663 33.74 -14.00 -5.26
N ALA A 664 32.73 -14.55 -4.56
CA ALA A 664 31.70 -15.37 -5.20
C ALA A 664 30.81 -14.51 -6.13
N ALA A 665 30.47 -13.29 -5.71
CA ALA A 665 29.69 -12.35 -6.51
C ALA A 665 30.45 -11.81 -7.75
N LEU A 666 31.78 -11.70 -7.69
CA LEU A 666 32.62 -11.35 -8.84
C LEU A 666 32.92 -12.55 -9.77
N ASP A 667 32.50 -13.76 -9.40
CA ASP A 667 32.90 -15.03 -10.05
C ASP A 667 34.43 -15.23 -10.06
N VAL A 668 35.08 -14.86 -8.95
CA VAL A 668 36.54 -14.92 -8.77
C VAL A 668 36.89 -16.10 -7.86
N PRO A 669 37.73 -17.05 -8.32
CA PRO A 669 38.13 -18.18 -7.48
C PRO A 669 39.13 -17.72 -6.41
N ILE A 670 39.07 -18.32 -5.22
CA ILE A 670 39.97 -17.97 -4.12
C ILE A 670 41.37 -18.54 -4.40
N TYR A 671 42.31 -17.72 -4.89
CA TYR A 671 43.65 -18.15 -5.29
C TYR A 671 44.47 -18.70 -4.12
N ALA A 672 44.26 -18.15 -2.92
CA ALA A 672 44.90 -18.65 -1.71
C ALA A 672 44.59 -20.12 -1.39
N ALA A 673 43.42 -20.62 -1.83
CA ALA A 673 43.00 -22.01 -1.64
C ALA A 673 43.51 -22.95 -2.75
N MET A 674 44.03 -22.41 -3.86
CA MET A 674 44.50 -23.21 -4.99
C MET A 674 45.95 -23.69 -4.81
N PRO A 675 46.35 -24.83 -5.40
CA PRO A 675 47.75 -25.25 -5.50
C PRO A 675 48.60 -24.22 -6.25
N LYS A 676 49.88 -24.06 -5.87
CA LYS A 676 50.78 -23.02 -6.43
C LYS A 676 50.82 -23.01 -7.96
N TRP A 677 50.90 -24.18 -8.60
CA TRP A 677 50.95 -24.32 -10.05
C TRP A 677 49.70 -23.77 -10.77
N LYS A 678 48.53 -23.80 -10.12
CA LYS A 678 47.25 -23.31 -10.68
C LYS A 678 47.04 -21.81 -10.46
N ARG A 679 47.79 -21.19 -9.54
CA ARG A 679 47.73 -19.73 -9.29
C ARG A 679 48.41 -18.92 -10.37
N GLU A 680 49.26 -19.56 -11.18
CA GLU A 680 50.10 -18.90 -12.18
C GLU A 680 49.65 -19.20 -13.62
N SER A 681 48.62 -20.02 -13.79
CA SER A 681 48.06 -20.32 -15.10
C SER A 681 47.23 -19.14 -15.61
N PRO A 682 47.52 -18.60 -16.80
CA PRO A 682 46.72 -17.55 -17.40
C PRO A 682 45.30 -18.03 -17.69
N SER A 683 44.31 -17.22 -17.32
CA SER A 683 42.92 -17.41 -17.74
C SER A 683 42.78 -16.98 -19.20
N HIS A 684 42.02 -17.75 -19.99
CA HIS A 684 41.74 -17.42 -21.38
C HIS A 684 40.76 -16.23 -21.54
N LYS A 685 40.08 -15.82 -20.47
CA LYS A 685 39.11 -14.71 -20.50
C LYS A 685 39.84 -13.38 -20.33
N ILE A 686 39.81 -12.52 -21.35
CA ILE A 686 40.34 -11.15 -21.26
C ILE A 686 39.40 -10.31 -20.37
N LEU A 687 39.96 -9.53 -19.45
CA LEU A 687 39.18 -8.64 -18.59
C LEU A 687 38.87 -7.33 -19.31
N SER A 688 37.67 -6.80 -19.08
CA SER A 688 37.30 -5.45 -19.52
C SER A 688 38.11 -4.41 -18.75
N GLN A 689 38.34 -3.23 -19.33
CA GLN A 689 39.01 -2.13 -18.63
C GLN A 689 38.25 -1.73 -17.35
N ALA A 690 36.92 -1.68 -17.41
CA ALA A 690 36.08 -1.41 -16.24
C ALA A 690 36.24 -2.48 -15.14
N ARG A 691 36.50 -3.75 -15.49
CA ARG A 691 36.78 -4.81 -14.50
C ARG A 691 38.07 -4.55 -13.76
N VAL A 692 39.10 -4.15 -14.50
CA VAL A 692 40.42 -3.86 -13.96
C VAL A 692 40.33 -2.69 -12.98
N GLU A 693 39.64 -1.62 -13.38
CA GLU A 693 39.35 -0.45 -12.52
C GLU A 693 38.57 -0.84 -11.26
N LEU A 694 37.52 -1.65 -11.37
CA LEU A 694 36.77 -2.14 -10.21
C LEU A 694 37.68 -2.90 -9.23
N VAL A 695 38.56 -3.77 -9.73
CA VAL A 695 39.49 -4.55 -8.89
C VAL A 695 40.53 -3.66 -8.22
N HIS A 696 41.00 -2.61 -8.91
CA HIS A 696 41.90 -1.62 -8.32
C HIS A 696 41.22 -0.81 -7.22
N GLU A 697 40.00 -0.33 -7.44
CA GLU A 697 39.22 0.35 -6.42
C GLU A 697 38.90 -0.57 -5.23
N LEU A 698 38.62 -1.85 -5.47
CA LEU A 698 38.50 -2.83 -4.39
C LEU A 698 39.81 -3.01 -3.60
N ALA A 699 40.95 -3.12 -4.28
CA ALA A 699 42.25 -3.24 -3.62
C ALA A 699 42.54 -2.01 -2.73
N LYS A 700 42.26 -0.82 -3.25
CA LYS A 700 42.38 0.44 -2.52
C LYS A 700 41.42 0.51 -1.34
N ALA A 701 40.15 0.11 -1.52
CA ALA A 701 39.16 0.06 -0.44
C ALA A 701 39.59 -0.92 0.67
N PHE A 702 40.02 -2.13 0.33
CA PHE A 702 40.55 -3.10 1.30
C PHE A 702 41.79 -2.57 2.04
N ALA A 703 42.65 -1.79 1.37
CA ALA A 703 43.87 -1.26 1.96
C ALA A 703 43.65 -0.10 2.95
N HIS A 704 42.65 0.75 2.68
CA HIS A 704 42.38 1.95 3.49
C HIS A 704 41.28 1.77 4.53
N HIS A 705 40.41 0.76 4.37
CA HIS A 705 39.36 0.47 5.34
C HIS A 705 39.96 0.19 6.71
N LYS A 706 39.32 0.65 7.80
CA LYS A 706 39.73 0.37 9.20
C LYS A 706 39.48 -1.11 9.50
N VAL A 707 40.34 -1.98 8.97
CA VAL A 707 40.17 -3.42 9.09
C VAL A 707 40.47 -3.80 10.54
N LYS A 708 39.46 -4.33 11.25
CA LYS A 708 39.60 -4.92 12.60
C LYS A 708 40.69 -6.02 12.65
N ASN A 709 41.07 -6.57 11.50
CA ASN A 709 42.10 -7.59 11.33
C ASN A 709 43.02 -7.32 10.11
N PRO A 710 44.24 -6.78 10.31
CA PRO A 710 45.21 -6.51 9.25
C PRO A 710 45.54 -7.72 8.35
N ARG A 711 45.38 -8.96 8.86
CA ARG A 711 45.62 -10.18 8.08
C ARG A 711 44.56 -10.39 7.00
N GLN A 712 43.31 -10.01 7.28
CA GLN A 712 42.21 -10.14 6.32
C GLN A 712 42.34 -9.10 5.21
N ALA A 713 42.73 -7.87 5.56
CA ALA A 713 43.06 -6.82 4.59
C ALA A 713 44.12 -7.31 3.59
N LEU A 714 45.23 -7.84 4.11
CA LEU A 714 46.33 -8.32 3.26
C LEU A 714 45.87 -9.47 2.36
N ARG A 715 45.10 -10.42 2.90
CA ARG A 715 44.55 -11.54 2.10
C ARG A 715 43.69 -11.05 0.93
N ASN A 716 42.82 -10.07 1.16
CA ASN A 716 41.95 -9.53 0.12
C ASN A 716 42.72 -8.72 -0.93
N VAL A 717 43.70 -7.90 -0.52
CA VAL A 717 44.56 -7.17 -1.47
C VAL A 717 45.44 -8.12 -2.29
N THR A 718 46.01 -9.15 -1.66
CA THR A 718 46.77 -10.21 -2.37
C THR A 718 45.87 -10.99 -3.34
N GLN A 719 44.61 -11.20 -3.00
CA GLN A 719 43.62 -11.82 -3.88
C GLN A 719 43.32 -10.95 -5.11
N CYS A 720 43.20 -9.62 -4.98
CA CYS A 720 43.13 -8.70 -6.12
C CYS A 720 44.35 -8.84 -7.05
N TRP A 721 45.56 -8.84 -6.47
CA TRP A 721 46.80 -8.97 -7.24
C TRP A 721 46.88 -10.30 -8.00
N HIS A 722 46.53 -11.42 -7.35
CA HIS A 722 46.50 -12.72 -8.00
C HIS A 722 45.50 -12.79 -9.15
N TYR A 723 44.33 -12.17 -8.99
CA TYR A 723 43.32 -12.11 -10.04
C TYR A 723 43.83 -11.35 -11.27
N LEU A 724 44.37 -10.14 -11.08
CA LEU A 724 44.93 -9.35 -12.18
C LEU A 724 46.08 -10.08 -12.90
N ARG A 725 46.99 -10.70 -12.13
CA ARG A 725 48.10 -11.49 -12.68
C ARG A 725 47.62 -12.70 -13.48
N ALA A 726 46.61 -13.42 -12.99
CA ALA A 726 46.05 -14.57 -13.68
C ALA A 726 45.38 -14.20 -15.02
N HIS A 727 45.00 -12.94 -15.22
CA HIS A 727 44.42 -12.44 -16.46
C HIS A 727 45.42 -11.67 -17.34
N ASN A 728 46.73 -11.79 -17.07
CA ASN A 728 47.80 -11.10 -17.81
C ASN A 728 47.69 -9.57 -17.82
N VAL A 729 47.07 -8.97 -16.80
CA VAL A 729 47.06 -7.51 -16.65
C VAL A 729 48.44 -7.07 -16.15
N GLU A 730 49.03 -6.07 -16.81
CA GLU A 730 50.31 -5.52 -16.39
C GLU A 730 50.22 -4.97 -14.95
N PRO A 731 51.25 -5.20 -14.12
CA PRO A 731 51.24 -4.76 -12.74
C PRO A 731 51.22 -3.23 -12.66
N THR A 732 50.10 -2.66 -12.21
CA THR A 732 49.93 -1.20 -12.10
C THR A 732 50.49 -0.64 -10.79
N SER A 733 50.82 0.65 -10.78
CA SER A 733 51.27 1.36 -9.57
C SER A 733 50.18 1.43 -8.48
N GLU A 734 48.91 1.27 -8.83
CA GLU A 734 47.80 1.29 -7.88
C GLU A 734 47.78 0.05 -6.99
N ILE A 735 48.02 -1.14 -7.57
CA ILE A 735 48.03 -2.39 -6.81
C ILE A 735 49.29 -2.51 -5.94
N SER A 736 50.45 -2.06 -6.41
CA SER A 736 51.69 -2.01 -5.61
C SER A 736 51.55 -1.09 -4.40
N ARG A 737 50.93 0.10 -4.58
CA ARG A 737 50.63 1.02 -3.48
C ARG A 737 49.68 0.40 -2.45
N ALA A 738 48.59 -0.23 -2.89
CA ALA A 738 47.64 -0.90 -1.98
C ALA A 738 48.30 -2.03 -1.18
N VAL A 739 49.13 -2.85 -1.84
CA VAL A 739 49.91 -3.93 -1.18
C VAL A 739 50.90 -3.36 -0.18
N THR A 740 51.59 -2.27 -0.51
CA THR A 740 52.55 -1.59 0.36
C THR A 740 51.89 -0.97 1.59
N GLN A 741 50.72 -0.36 1.41
CA GLN A 741 49.93 0.25 2.48
C GLN A 741 49.60 -0.75 3.59
N VAL A 742 49.11 -1.95 3.22
CA VAL A 742 48.75 -3.00 4.18
C VAL A 742 49.95 -3.81 4.65
N GLY A 743 50.89 -4.10 3.75
CA GLY A 743 51.99 -5.03 4.00
C GLY A 743 53.17 -4.44 4.75
N ILE A 744 53.39 -3.12 4.66
CA ILE A 744 54.55 -2.42 5.23
C ILE A 744 54.10 -1.21 6.05
N ILE A 745 53.33 -0.29 5.46
CA ILE A 745 53.03 1.02 6.09
C ILE A 745 52.18 0.86 7.36
N ALA A 746 51.21 -0.05 7.36
CA ALA A 746 50.42 -0.36 8.55
C ALA A 746 51.30 -0.85 9.71
N ASP A 747 52.23 -1.79 9.45
CA ASP A 747 53.16 -2.32 10.46
C ASP A 747 54.10 -1.20 10.99
N ILE A 748 54.57 -0.31 10.11
CA ILE A 748 55.39 0.86 10.47
C ILE A 748 54.62 1.83 11.38
N ARG A 749 53.38 2.16 11.02
CA ARG A 749 52.52 3.08 11.78
C ARG A 749 52.20 2.54 13.16
N ASP A 750 51.94 1.25 13.26
CA ASP A 750 51.57 0.57 14.49
C ASP A 750 52.81 0.18 15.34
N GLY A 751 54.03 0.49 14.86
CA GLY A 751 55.29 0.19 15.56
C GLY A 751 55.66 -1.30 15.60
N ASN A 752 55.04 -2.12 14.75
CA ASN A 752 55.22 -3.56 14.69
C ASN A 752 56.36 -3.93 13.74
N TRP A 753 57.33 -4.77 14.17
CA TRP A 753 58.52 -5.18 13.38
C TRP A 753 58.25 -5.62 11.93
N GLY A 754 57.05 -6.13 11.64
CA GLY A 754 56.63 -6.65 10.34
C GLY A 754 57.33 -7.95 9.97
N ARG A 755 56.61 -8.91 9.37
CA ARG A 755 57.19 -10.22 8.99
C ARG A 755 58.14 -10.08 7.79
N THR A 756 59.37 -10.59 7.91
CA THR A 756 60.40 -10.50 6.85
C THR A 756 59.96 -11.13 5.53
N GLU A 757 59.28 -12.27 5.56
CA GLU A 757 58.77 -12.91 4.34
C GLU A 757 57.72 -12.06 3.62
N ARG A 758 56.85 -11.38 4.38
CA ARG A 758 55.84 -10.47 3.85
C ARG A 758 56.50 -9.28 3.17
N VAL A 759 57.46 -8.64 3.84
CA VAL A 759 58.21 -7.50 3.27
C VAL A 759 58.92 -7.91 1.99
N ARG A 760 59.56 -9.09 1.96
CA ARG A 760 60.22 -9.61 0.75
C ARG A 760 59.22 -9.76 -0.40
N TRP A 761 58.07 -10.38 -0.15
CA TRP A 761 57.03 -10.55 -1.16
C TRP A 761 56.48 -9.20 -1.65
N VAL A 762 56.25 -8.22 -0.78
CA VAL A 762 55.82 -6.86 -1.18
C VAL A 762 56.86 -6.20 -2.10
N LEU A 763 58.15 -6.33 -1.78
CA LEU A 763 59.23 -5.79 -2.62
C LEU A 763 59.27 -6.45 -4.01
N GLU A 764 59.01 -7.75 -4.11
CA GLU A 764 58.87 -8.46 -5.40
C GLU A 764 57.69 -7.93 -6.23
N VAL A 765 56.60 -7.53 -5.57
CA VAL A 765 55.44 -6.91 -6.25
C VAL A 765 55.78 -5.51 -6.74
N ILE A 766 56.47 -4.69 -5.94
CA ILE A 766 56.92 -3.33 -6.32
C ILE A 766 57.93 -3.41 -7.48
N GLU A 767 58.90 -4.32 -7.41
CA GLU A 767 59.91 -4.47 -8.48
C GLU A 767 59.26 -4.78 -9.83
N LYS A 768 58.16 -5.54 -9.83
CA LYS A 768 57.39 -5.87 -11.03
C LYS A 768 56.51 -4.72 -11.53
N ALA A 769 55.93 -3.91 -10.63
CA ALA A 769 54.97 -2.85 -10.99
C ALA A 769 55.63 -1.49 -11.29
N GLU A 770 56.66 -1.13 -10.52
CA GLU A 770 57.27 0.20 -10.52
C GLU A 770 58.78 0.16 -10.83
N GLY A 771 59.37 -1.05 -10.93
CA GLY A 771 60.77 -1.25 -11.26
C GLY A 771 61.69 -1.45 -10.05
N ARG A 772 62.92 -1.92 -10.33
CA ARG A 772 63.91 -2.30 -9.31
C ARG A 772 64.37 -1.12 -8.45
N GLU A 773 64.51 0.07 -9.03
CA GLU A 773 64.98 1.26 -8.33
C GLU A 773 64.05 1.64 -7.15
N VAL A 774 62.74 1.60 -7.38
CA VAL A 774 61.73 1.90 -6.36
C VAL A 774 61.72 0.83 -5.28
N ALA A 775 61.79 -0.45 -5.66
CA ALA A 775 61.87 -1.55 -4.69
C ALA A 775 63.12 -1.45 -3.80
N ASP A 776 64.28 -1.08 -4.35
CA ASP A 776 65.51 -0.89 -3.60
C ASP A 776 65.41 0.31 -2.64
N ALA A 777 64.76 1.40 -3.05
CA ALA A 777 64.49 2.54 -2.19
C ALA A 777 63.59 2.16 -1.00
N VAL A 778 62.50 1.44 -1.24
CA VAL A 778 61.60 0.94 -0.18
C VAL A 778 62.33 -0.03 0.75
N ARG A 779 63.19 -0.92 0.21
CA ARG A 779 64.00 -1.85 1.01
C ARG A 779 64.92 -1.11 1.98
N ARG A 780 65.62 -0.08 1.50
CA ARG A 780 66.48 0.78 2.35
C ARG A 780 65.66 1.47 3.45
N ALA A 781 64.50 2.05 3.09
CA ALA A 781 63.63 2.72 4.05
C ALA A 781 63.15 1.77 5.17
N VAL A 782 62.73 0.55 4.83
CA VAL A 782 62.31 -0.47 5.82
C VAL A 782 63.47 -0.88 6.72
N ALA A 783 64.69 -1.03 6.17
CA ALA A 783 65.88 -1.35 6.97
C ALA A 783 66.21 -0.24 7.97
N THR A 784 66.20 1.02 7.54
CA THR A 784 66.41 2.18 8.42
C THR A 784 65.36 2.26 9.53
N TRP A 785 64.09 2.01 9.21
CA TRP A 785 63.03 2.01 10.21
C TRP A 785 63.19 0.85 11.22
N ARG A 786 63.55 -0.36 10.79
CA ARG A 786 63.83 -1.50 11.68
C ARG A 786 64.98 -1.20 12.65
N GLU A 787 66.02 -0.53 12.19
CA GLU A 787 67.13 -0.13 13.06
C GLU A 787 66.68 0.90 14.11
N LYS A 788 65.90 1.91 13.71
CA LYS A 788 65.28 2.87 14.65
C LYS A 788 64.39 2.18 15.67
N LEU A 789 63.58 1.19 15.27
CA LEU A 789 62.74 0.42 16.18
C LEU A 789 63.59 -0.39 17.16
N ARG A 790 64.68 -1.01 16.69
CA ARG A 790 65.62 -1.77 17.51
C ARG A 790 66.26 -0.89 18.60
N ILE A 791 66.67 0.32 18.24
CA ILE A 791 67.21 1.31 19.20
C ILE A 791 66.16 1.70 20.24
N ARG A 792 64.93 2.03 19.81
CA ARG A 792 63.82 2.35 20.73
C ARG A 792 63.47 1.22 21.70
N LEU A 793 63.48 -0.02 21.23
CA LEU A 793 63.23 -1.19 22.08
C LEU A 793 64.37 -1.45 23.07
N LYS A 794 65.62 -1.15 22.69
CA LYS A 794 66.78 -1.20 23.60
C LYS A 794 66.75 -0.09 24.66
N GLN A 795 66.18 1.08 24.36
CA GLN A 795 66.02 2.19 25.31
C GLN A 795 64.84 2.03 26.29
N LYS A 796 63.89 1.12 25.98
CA LYS A 796 62.73 0.81 26.84
C LYS A 796 62.98 -0.37 27.80
N LYS A 797 64.06 -1.12 27.61
CA LYS A 797 64.56 -2.13 28.55
C LYS A 797 65.61 -1.47 29.43
#